data_AF-A0A4U0GP92-F1
#
_entry.id   AF-A0A4U0GP92-F1
#
_cell.length_a   1.000
_cell.length_b   1.000
_cell.length_c   1.000
_cell.angle_alpha   90.00
_cell.angle_beta   90.00
_cell.angle_gamma   90.00
#
_symmetry.space_group_name_H-M   'P 1'
#
loop_
_entity.id
_entity.type
_entity.pdbx_description
1 polymer ?
#
loop_
_entity_poly.entity_id
_entity_poly.type
_entity_poly.pdbx_seq_one_letter_code
_entity_poly.pdbx_strand_id
1 'polypeptide(L)'
;MNVLVVKLSLIVLIVHLSAFISFSQEIERFIPPSVEAATLGKYANWKFTKNTGALEKSISIYDVSVGDINIPITLDYVSGNGVKTDESATWVGLGWRLSVGGAVIRNVVGEDDFTPSGFKNMKVPTVEEIYNPNSGFQSFPQDALHHERDSEPDIFSYILPNKSGQFIFENQGLPLHLESSPLKIIYRDSFHDFEIIDDNGDHYIFSDVEFVSKTVNSEGSSPVGDTKHADITWYLTKIISCDKVDTIYFNYSDDSSTIIDVNYSFFQTYGPDFESSYEQLSSIDMTQHLTSYVPLYLESVEYKNTKIRFNSLQDRLDGGGKRLTSIEVLKKTNQISDYTLLRKIDFETSYFYSTIQNPPLTNSEQNKYRLKLDSIRFFKGDGDFDNSYQFEYSSVMLPPKGSFAQDDYGFYNGAITNPTLLRQKQMITYGSGIITVGNADRSVKSDFLEAGILKKITYPTKGYSLFEYAPNRLYRSSTELVQSGFSCFASGINTTHTYTFVAENYSNTRVHFSLRKIGDLTGLTDRPHVIIKNLTTNTVLFTVRAEANVDVDYETAIYFEEGHVYEMYAVIPTTNPATLAYAGANINFYQEQVVDVLNNGYGLRVEKILNYDCTDNFLDFKAFKYGVSENGIGIVISDLFQSFPFERVQKFMHGVILSTPGNTPGCRTVSKTVRLFYDSSLYPLTYYQGSPLLYQEIAEYHFAGTTSALSNGKMIKTYKVEQDASLPVVDGYLSTIFQLPVKWKNSKLISESYFKESNGTYYLNRRINSEYVDVEGINGRGLKLGYRYIRSGCYFNPLPLSDFYFFDYPIYNGIRLLSKQDEFIYDAAGVNPILTKTSEYYYNSNFQTNRIVQMQSDGKEKITEINFTVDKLQQDPSNVIVQEMFGKNMLNSIFETQSFLGGELINRTKTNYTNYTMNLYAPERVEELDISNNRWVTLIDYSSYNKRKQPQSYIINGVNTVVLWGYSDQYPVAKIENATYAEVLLALGGGSVATNKINALNSTDVSDETIKNTIDLLRNNTGMQKAQISSYTYRPLVGMTSMTDPRGITEYYEYDGFQRLKDVLDFEDNVLKNYRYHYRP
;
A
#
# COMPACT_ATOMS: atom_id res chain seq x y z
N MET A 1 59.34 -12.92 -46.68
CA MET A 1 57.98 -13.09 -47.24
C MET A 1 57.03 -13.94 -46.37
N ASN A 2 57.53 -14.83 -45.50
CA ASN A 2 56.68 -15.70 -44.66
C ASN A 2 56.25 -15.13 -43.30
N VAL A 3 56.64 -13.90 -42.94
CA VAL A 3 56.25 -13.25 -41.67
C VAL A 3 55.06 -12.28 -41.85
N LEU A 4 54.77 -11.85 -43.09
CA LEU A 4 53.64 -10.95 -43.37
C LEU A 4 52.30 -11.72 -43.54
N VAL A 5 52.33 -12.96 -44.04
CA VAL A 5 51.12 -13.78 -44.26
C VAL A 5 50.57 -14.36 -42.95
N VAL A 6 51.43 -14.62 -41.95
CA VAL A 6 51.01 -15.09 -40.63
C VAL A 6 50.45 -13.94 -39.77
N LYS A 7 50.95 -12.71 -39.93
CA LYS A 7 50.38 -11.53 -39.25
C LYS A 7 49.07 -11.05 -39.86
N LEU A 8 48.86 -11.18 -41.17
CA LEU A 8 47.55 -10.85 -41.79
C LEU A 8 46.47 -11.89 -41.47
N SER A 9 46.84 -13.17 -41.32
CA SER A 9 45.89 -14.24 -40.96
C SER A 9 45.49 -14.20 -39.47
N LEU A 10 46.38 -13.74 -38.57
CA LEU A 10 46.03 -13.51 -37.17
C LEU A 10 45.16 -12.25 -36.97
N ILE A 11 45.33 -11.22 -37.79
CA ILE A 11 44.52 -10.00 -37.73
C ILE A 11 43.11 -10.21 -38.33
N VAL A 12 42.96 -11.10 -39.32
CA VAL A 12 41.62 -11.48 -39.83
C VAL A 12 40.89 -12.45 -38.88
N LEU A 13 41.61 -13.28 -38.12
CA LEU A 13 40.99 -14.14 -37.08
C LEU A 13 40.56 -13.35 -35.83
N ILE A 14 41.22 -12.22 -35.53
CA ILE A 14 40.88 -11.33 -34.40
C ILE A 14 39.72 -10.38 -34.73
N VAL A 15 39.36 -10.18 -36.00
CA VAL A 15 38.17 -9.40 -36.42
C VAL A 15 36.90 -10.28 -36.55
N HIS A 16 36.98 -11.59 -36.24
CA HIS A 16 35.83 -12.51 -36.27
C HIS A 16 35.44 -13.10 -34.90
N LEU A 17 36.06 -12.66 -33.80
CA LEU A 17 35.36 -12.66 -32.51
C LEU A 17 34.33 -11.53 -32.54
N SER A 18 33.21 -11.77 -33.23
CA SER A 18 31.98 -11.12 -32.83
C SER A 18 31.73 -11.57 -31.40
N ALA A 19 31.70 -10.62 -30.46
CA ALA A 19 31.21 -10.89 -29.12
C ALA A 19 29.87 -11.62 -29.28
N PHE A 20 29.75 -12.83 -28.72
CA PHE A 20 28.48 -13.54 -28.63
C PHE A 20 27.61 -12.75 -27.66
N ILE A 21 26.95 -11.70 -28.15
CA ILE A 21 25.96 -10.95 -27.39
C ILE A 21 24.66 -11.74 -27.52
N SER A 22 24.18 -12.27 -26.40
CA SER A 22 22.85 -12.86 -26.32
C SER A 22 21.86 -11.76 -25.90
N PHE A 23 20.74 -11.62 -26.62
CA PHE A 23 19.66 -10.72 -26.22
C PHE A 23 18.61 -11.54 -25.49
N SER A 24 18.32 -11.16 -24.26
CA SER A 24 17.25 -11.74 -23.45
C SER A 24 16.45 -10.61 -22.81
N GLN A 25 15.22 -10.91 -22.42
CA GLN A 25 14.41 -9.96 -21.69
C GLN A 25 14.93 -9.85 -20.24
N GLU A 26 15.40 -8.67 -19.87
CA GLU A 26 15.62 -8.34 -18.47
C GLU A 26 14.29 -8.21 -17.73
N ILE A 27 14.27 -8.61 -16.45
CA ILE A 27 13.15 -8.31 -15.55
C ILE A 27 13.03 -6.79 -15.45
N GLU A 28 11.79 -6.30 -15.42
CA GLU A 28 11.45 -4.88 -15.37
C GLU A 28 12.29 -4.12 -14.32
N ARG A 29 13.00 -3.09 -14.78
CA ARG A 29 13.91 -2.31 -13.93
C ARG A 29 13.10 -1.35 -13.08
N PHE A 30 13.02 -1.66 -11.80
CA PHE A 30 12.38 -0.83 -10.77
C PHE A 30 13.44 -0.22 -9.85
N ILE A 31 13.43 1.11 -9.67
CA ILE A 31 14.25 1.81 -8.67
C ILE A 31 13.36 2.13 -7.46
N PRO A 32 13.53 1.44 -6.31
CA PRO A 32 12.72 1.71 -5.14
C PRO A 32 13.16 3.02 -4.44
N PRO A 33 12.22 3.71 -3.75
CA PRO A 33 12.56 4.79 -2.81
C PRO A 33 13.37 4.31 -1.60
N SER A 34 14.02 5.24 -0.89
CA SER A 34 14.67 4.97 0.41
C SER A 34 13.67 4.39 1.42
N VAL A 35 14.14 3.78 2.50
CA VAL A 35 13.26 3.19 3.53
C VAL A 35 12.25 4.19 4.08
N GLU A 36 12.66 5.43 4.40
CA GLU A 36 11.75 6.45 4.90
C GLU A 36 10.70 6.82 3.84
N ALA A 37 11.14 7.09 2.61
CA ALA A 37 10.23 7.39 1.50
C ALA A 37 9.34 6.20 1.10
N ALA A 38 9.83 4.97 1.18
CA ALA A 38 9.07 3.76 0.88
C ALA A 38 7.98 3.52 1.92
N THR A 39 8.27 3.76 3.20
CA THR A 39 7.23 3.71 4.25
C THR A 39 6.25 4.88 4.11
N LEU A 40 6.67 6.04 3.62
CA LEU A 40 5.73 7.09 3.22
C LEU A 40 4.81 6.58 2.08
N GLY A 41 5.40 6.10 0.97
CA GLY A 41 4.74 5.75 -0.29
C GLY A 41 3.87 4.49 -0.23
N LYS A 42 4.29 3.45 0.49
CA LYS A 42 3.46 2.23 0.75
C LYS A 42 2.11 2.59 1.37
N TYR A 43 2.04 3.74 2.04
CA TYR A 43 0.87 4.24 2.74
C TYR A 43 0.37 5.59 2.18
N ALA A 44 0.76 5.96 0.95
CA ALA A 44 0.19 7.10 0.22
C ALA A 44 -1.23 6.84 -0.33
N ASN A 45 -1.85 5.69 0.01
CA ASN A 45 -3.20 5.33 -0.42
C ASN A 45 -4.17 5.23 0.78
N TRP A 46 -3.88 5.98 1.85
CA TRP A 46 -4.39 5.65 3.17
C TRP A 46 -5.67 6.40 3.57
N LYS A 47 -6.76 5.64 3.62
CA LYS A 47 -7.88 5.83 4.56
C LYS A 47 -8.06 4.47 5.24
N PHE A 48 -7.65 4.31 6.50
CA PHE A 48 -7.66 3.05 7.28
C PHE A 48 -8.91 2.19 6.95
N THR A 49 -8.73 1.03 6.30
CA THR A 49 -9.81 0.05 6.12
C THR A 49 -9.44 -1.28 6.77
N LYS A 50 -10.32 -1.75 7.68
CA LYS A 50 -10.09 -2.98 8.46
C LYS A 50 -9.95 -4.25 7.61
N ASN A 51 -10.30 -4.23 6.33
CA ASN A 51 -10.44 -5.41 5.48
C ASN A 51 -9.13 -6.00 4.95
N THR A 52 -7.99 -5.44 5.33
CA THR A 52 -6.67 -6.07 5.14
C THR A 52 -6.37 -7.12 6.23
N GLY A 53 -7.01 -7.00 7.40
CA GLY A 53 -6.71 -7.81 8.59
C GLY A 53 -5.50 -7.35 9.40
N ALA A 54 -4.75 -6.34 8.93
CA ALA A 54 -3.57 -5.81 9.60
C ALA A 54 -3.90 -5.20 10.97
N LEU A 55 -2.98 -5.29 11.94
CA LEU A 55 -3.07 -4.45 13.14
C LEU A 55 -2.80 -2.97 12.79
N GLU A 56 -3.76 -2.12 13.10
CA GLU A 56 -3.65 -0.67 12.93
C GLU A 56 -3.59 -0.01 14.31
N LYS A 57 -2.49 0.70 14.61
CA LYS A 57 -2.39 1.55 15.81
C LYS A 57 -1.71 2.87 15.49
N SER A 58 -2.36 3.97 15.86
CA SER A 58 -1.82 5.33 15.76
C SER A 58 -1.80 5.97 17.14
N ILE A 59 -0.68 6.59 17.49
CA ILE A 59 -0.47 7.33 18.74
C ILE A 59 -0.27 8.80 18.38
N SER A 60 -1.20 9.67 18.79
CA SER A 60 -1.03 11.12 18.64
C SER A 60 0.11 11.62 19.53
N ILE A 61 1.05 12.33 18.91
CA ILE A 61 2.20 12.94 19.58
C ILE A 61 1.91 14.42 19.83
N TYR A 62 1.54 15.16 18.78
CA TYR A 62 1.29 16.61 18.83
C TYR A 62 0.49 17.06 17.59
N ASP A 63 -0.32 18.11 17.69
CA ASP A 63 -1.05 18.67 16.53
C ASP A 63 -0.54 20.09 16.22
N VAL A 64 -0.11 20.32 14.98
CA VAL A 64 0.26 21.65 14.48
C VAL A 64 -0.99 22.34 13.96
N SER A 65 -1.46 23.37 14.68
CA SER A 65 -2.62 24.16 14.26
C SER A 65 -2.23 25.60 13.93
N VAL A 66 -2.56 26.02 12.71
CA VAL A 66 -2.24 27.33 12.14
C VAL A 66 -3.39 27.82 11.27
N GLY A 67 -4.21 28.73 11.80
CA GLY A 67 -5.38 29.23 11.06
C GLY A 67 -6.37 28.09 10.83
N ASP A 68 -6.75 27.87 9.57
CA ASP A 68 -7.61 26.75 9.16
C ASP A 68 -6.81 25.44 8.90
N ILE A 69 -5.48 25.48 8.95
CA ILE A 69 -4.60 24.33 8.71
C ILE A 69 -4.37 23.57 10.01
N ASN A 70 -4.61 22.25 10.00
CA ASN A 70 -4.31 21.34 11.11
C ASN A 70 -3.52 20.13 10.61
N ILE A 71 -2.36 19.86 11.22
CA ILE A 71 -1.44 18.78 10.84
C ILE A 71 -1.16 17.93 12.07
N PRO A 72 -1.75 16.73 12.16
CA PRO A 72 -1.45 15.82 13.25
C PRO A 72 -0.07 15.18 13.08
N ILE A 73 0.74 15.20 14.13
CA ILE A 73 1.98 14.44 14.26
C ILE A 73 1.64 13.16 15.02
N THR A 74 1.73 12.03 14.33
CA THR A 74 1.33 10.72 14.85
C THR A 74 2.47 9.71 14.71
N LEU A 75 2.51 8.74 15.62
CA LEU A 75 3.37 7.58 15.55
C LEU A 75 2.51 6.36 15.23
N ASP A 76 2.72 5.78 14.05
CA ASP A 76 1.88 4.72 13.50
C ASP A 76 2.62 3.39 13.47
N TYR A 77 1.98 2.32 13.94
CA TYR A 77 2.43 0.95 13.73
C TYR A 77 1.85 0.43 12.41
N VAL A 78 2.72 0.05 11.48
CA VAL A 78 2.36 -0.20 10.08
C VAL A 78 2.71 -1.60 9.58
N SER A 79 3.42 -2.40 10.36
CA SER A 79 3.77 -3.80 10.02
C SER A 79 2.81 -4.81 10.64
N GLY A 80 1.53 -4.43 10.75
CA GLY A 80 0.47 -5.26 11.34
C GLY A 80 0.12 -6.54 10.57
N ASN A 81 0.61 -6.69 9.33
CA ASN A 81 0.53 -7.92 8.53
C ASN A 81 1.77 -8.83 8.69
N GLY A 82 2.68 -8.50 9.61
CA GLY A 82 3.98 -9.17 9.76
C GLY A 82 5.13 -8.33 9.23
N VAL A 83 6.34 -8.69 9.64
CA VAL A 83 7.60 -8.05 9.26
C VAL A 83 8.28 -8.89 8.19
N LYS A 84 8.64 -8.28 7.05
CA LYS A 84 9.37 -9.01 5.99
C LYS A 84 10.83 -9.26 6.39
N THR A 85 11.43 -10.32 5.86
CA THR A 85 12.83 -10.70 6.13
C THR A 85 13.79 -9.56 5.80
N ASP A 86 13.61 -8.89 4.67
CA ASP A 86 14.48 -7.80 4.23
C ASP A 86 13.95 -6.41 4.64
N GLU A 87 12.96 -6.35 5.54
CA GLU A 87 12.42 -5.08 6.04
C GLU A 87 13.45 -4.34 6.90
N SER A 88 13.73 -3.09 6.52
CA SER A 88 14.57 -2.16 7.26
C SER A 88 13.72 -1.31 8.20
N ALA A 89 14.27 -1.01 9.38
CA ALA A 89 13.62 -0.14 10.35
C ALA A 89 13.72 1.34 9.93
N THR A 90 12.65 2.10 10.16
CA THR A 90 12.70 3.57 10.09
C THR A 90 13.55 4.12 11.23
N TRP A 91 13.84 5.42 11.21
CA TRP A 91 14.52 6.15 12.29
C TRP A 91 13.80 6.10 13.65
N VAL A 92 12.53 5.68 13.70
CA VAL A 92 11.79 5.46 14.96
C VAL A 92 11.70 3.99 15.37
N GLY A 93 12.08 3.04 14.50
CA GLY A 93 12.12 1.61 14.80
C GLY A 93 11.35 0.75 13.80
N LEU A 94 11.62 -0.57 13.82
CA LEU A 94 11.03 -1.54 12.89
C LEU A 94 9.50 -1.59 13.03
N GLY A 95 8.82 -1.46 11.90
CA GLY A 95 7.35 -1.46 11.81
C GLY A 95 6.66 -0.22 12.38
N TRP A 96 7.42 0.77 12.85
CA TRP A 96 6.90 2.08 13.26
C TRP A 96 7.24 3.15 12.24
N ARG A 97 6.38 4.14 12.12
CA ARG A 97 6.60 5.32 11.28
C ARG A 97 6.14 6.57 12.03
N LEU A 98 6.91 7.65 11.91
CA LEU A 98 6.47 8.98 12.31
C LEU A 98 5.76 9.65 11.13
N SER A 99 4.49 9.96 11.30
CA SER A 99 3.66 10.63 10.30
C SER A 99 3.63 12.13 10.58
N VAL A 100 4.47 12.87 9.84
CA VAL A 100 4.57 14.33 9.85
C VAL A 100 5.02 14.83 8.49
N GLY A 101 4.44 15.93 8.02
CA GLY A 101 4.76 16.52 6.71
C GLY A 101 4.09 15.80 5.54
N GLY A 102 4.83 15.62 4.46
CA GLY A 102 4.35 15.03 3.23
C GLY A 102 5.50 14.78 2.24
N ALA A 103 5.22 14.03 1.18
CA ALA A 103 6.17 13.81 0.10
C ALA A 103 5.45 13.51 -1.22
N VAL A 104 6.11 13.82 -2.33
CA VAL A 104 5.82 13.25 -3.65
C VAL A 104 6.88 12.19 -3.92
N ILE A 105 6.47 10.95 -4.13
CA ILE A 105 7.34 9.78 -4.27
C ILE A 105 7.12 9.17 -5.63
N ARG A 106 8.20 8.96 -6.36
CA ARG A 106 8.22 8.44 -7.71
C ARG A 106 8.66 6.98 -7.70
N ASN A 107 7.92 6.16 -8.43
CA ASN A 107 8.30 4.80 -8.77
C ASN A 107 8.74 4.79 -10.23
N VAL A 108 10.05 4.66 -10.46
CA VAL A 108 10.61 4.67 -11.82
C VAL A 108 10.34 3.34 -12.51
N VAL A 109 9.68 3.38 -13.67
CA VAL A 109 9.33 2.24 -14.51
C VAL A 109 9.97 2.43 -15.88
N GLY A 110 11.00 1.64 -16.18
CA GLY A 110 11.74 1.82 -17.43
C GLY A 110 12.79 2.91 -17.29
N GLU A 111 12.73 3.94 -18.14
CA GLU A 111 13.69 5.05 -18.12
C GLU A 111 13.17 6.24 -17.32
N ASP A 112 14.05 7.20 -17.01
CA ASP A 112 13.66 8.37 -16.23
C ASP A 112 12.83 9.36 -17.09
N ASP A 113 11.54 9.52 -16.76
CA ASP A 113 10.59 10.50 -17.31
C ASP A 113 11.11 11.94 -17.47
N PHE A 114 11.96 12.44 -16.57
CA PHE A 114 12.47 13.82 -16.62
C PHE A 114 13.63 13.99 -17.59
N THR A 115 14.18 12.91 -18.15
CA THR A 115 15.20 12.98 -19.19
C THR A 115 14.60 13.38 -20.55
N PRO A 116 15.39 13.89 -21.51
CA PRO A 116 14.89 14.19 -22.87
C PRO A 116 14.27 12.98 -23.60
N SER A 117 14.64 11.77 -23.21
CA SER A 117 14.13 10.49 -23.74
C SER A 117 13.01 9.87 -22.90
N GLY A 118 12.70 10.45 -21.74
CA GLY A 118 11.67 10.00 -20.80
C GLY A 118 10.25 10.20 -21.32
N PHE A 119 9.30 9.44 -20.77
CA PHE A 119 7.92 9.41 -21.25
C PHE A 119 7.27 10.79 -21.31
N LYS A 120 7.50 11.61 -20.27
CA LYS A 120 6.99 12.99 -20.14
C LYS A 120 7.38 13.89 -21.31
N ASN A 121 8.60 13.74 -21.82
CA ASN A 121 9.25 14.71 -22.71
C ASN A 121 9.25 14.30 -24.19
N MET A 122 8.70 13.12 -24.53
CA MET A 122 8.72 12.57 -25.88
C MET A 122 7.34 12.06 -26.32
N LYS A 123 7.12 11.99 -27.63
CA LYS A 123 5.99 11.23 -28.19
C LYS A 123 6.30 9.73 -28.18
N VAL A 124 5.57 8.97 -27.37
CA VAL A 124 5.52 7.51 -27.47
C VAL A 124 4.62 7.11 -28.64
N PRO A 125 5.12 6.38 -29.66
CA PRO A 125 4.34 6.01 -30.84
C PRO A 125 3.27 4.97 -30.52
N THR A 126 2.16 5.01 -31.25
CA THR A 126 1.13 3.95 -31.20
C THR A 126 1.63 2.69 -31.90
N VAL A 127 1.00 1.54 -31.62
CA VAL A 127 1.29 0.28 -32.33
C VAL A 127 1.14 0.45 -33.85
N GLU A 128 0.13 1.18 -34.32
CA GLU A 128 -0.09 1.45 -35.74
C GLU A 128 1.08 2.26 -36.36
N GLU A 129 1.58 3.26 -35.64
CA GLU A 129 2.73 4.04 -36.08
C GLU A 129 4.00 3.20 -36.16
N ILE A 130 4.24 2.29 -35.21
CA ILE A 130 5.42 1.39 -35.25
C ILE A 130 5.38 0.49 -36.49
N TYR A 131 4.20 -0.05 -36.85
CA TYR A 131 4.07 -0.88 -38.05
C TYR A 131 4.17 -0.10 -39.36
N ASN A 132 3.90 1.21 -39.35
CA ASN A 132 3.96 2.04 -40.55
C ASN A 132 5.41 2.42 -40.89
N PRO A 133 6.00 1.94 -42.00
CA PRO A 133 7.38 2.25 -42.38
C PRO A 133 7.64 3.74 -42.65
N ASN A 134 6.60 4.53 -42.90
CA ASN A 134 6.74 5.97 -43.18
C ASN A 134 6.64 6.84 -41.91
N SER A 135 6.38 6.26 -40.74
CA SER A 135 6.17 7.02 -39.48
C SER A 135 7.48 7.48 -38.83
N GLY A 136 8.59 6.82 -39.14
CA GLY A 136 9.88 7.02 -38.48
C GLY A 136 10.06 6.28 -37.14
N PHE A 137 9.08 5.48 -36.69
CA PHE A 137 9.09 4.82 -35.38
C PHE A 137 9.47 3.34 -35.39
N GLN A 138 9.95 2.79 -36.52
CA GLN A 138 10.28 1.37 -36.61
C GLN A 138 11.44 0.94 -35.70
N SER A 139 12.37 1.85 -35.36
CA SER A 139 13.46 1.57 -34.42
C SER A 139 13.04 1.64 -32.96
N PHE A 140 11.88 2.25 -32.66
CA PHE A 140 11.47 2.55 -31.29
C PHE A 140 11.49 1.34 -30.35
N PRO A 141 11.00 0.13 -30.73
CA PRO A 141 11.07 -1.02 -29.84
C PRO A 141 12.50 -1.43 -29.46
N GLN A 142 13.44 -1.31 -30.40
CA GLN A 142 14.85 -1.61 -30.15
C GLN A 142 15.50 -0.52 -29.28
N ASP A 143 15.24 0.75 -29.60
CA ASP A 143 15.77 1.89 -28.85
C ASP A 143 15.28 1.87 -27.39
N ALA A 144 14.01 1.51 -27.18
CA ALA A 144 13.42 1.37 -25.84
C ALA A 144 14.03 0.20 -25.05
N LEU A 145 14.23 -0.96 -25.67
CA LEU A 145 14.90 -2.11 -25.04
C LEU A 145 16.39 -1.92 -24.80
N HIS A 146 16.99 -0.92 -25.45
CA HIS A 146 18.36 -0.47 -25.21
C HIS A 146 18.45 0.69 -24.22
N HIS A 147 17.35 1.07 -23.56
CA HIS A 147 17.34 2.13 -22.55
C HIS A 147 17.64 3.53 -23.11
N GLU A 148 17.35 3.76 -24.40
CA GLU A 148 17.54 5.05 -25.08
C GLU A 148 16.24 5.86 -25.22
N ARG A 149 15.11 5.20 -24.97
CA ARG A 149 13.74 5.71 -25.15
C ARG A 149 12.85 5.09 -24.09
N ASP A 150 11.91 5.87 -23.60
CA ASP A 150 10.95 5.38 -22.63
C ASP A 150 9.60 5.05 -23.26
N SER A 151 8.98 3.95 -22.82
CA SER A 151 7.71 3.44 -23.35
C SER A 151 6.59 3.43 -22.32
N GLU A 152 6.91 3.59 -21.04
CA GLU A 152 5.97 3.48 -19.92
C GLU A 152 6.10 4.70 -19.00
N PRO A 153 5.00 5.26 -18.47
CA PRO A 153 5.09 6.40 -17.58
C PRO A 153 5.50 6.00 -16.16
N ASP A 154 6.21 6.91 -15.48
CA ASP A 154 6.45 6.75 -14.05
C ASP A 154 5.21 7.03 -13.22
N ILE A 155 5.09 6.30 -12.10
CA ILE A 155 3.98 6.45 -11.18
C ILE A 155 4.42 7.27 -9.98
N PHE A 156 3.77 8.42 -9.80
CA PHE A 156 3.98 9.31 -8.65
C PHE A 156 2.88 9.11 -7.62
N SER A 157 3.25 9.12 -6.34
CA SER A 157 2.33 9.08 -5.20
C SER A 157 2.58 10.33 -4.34
N TYR A 158 1.54 11.09 -4.03
CA TYR A 158 1.65 12.25 -3.15
C TYR A 158 0.98 12.00 -1.80
N ILE A 159 1.57 12.58 -0.75
CA ILE A 159 1.06 12.57 0.61
C ILE A 159 1.04 14.00 1.12
N LEU A 160 -0.15 14.46 1.46
CA LEU A 160 -0.42 15.67 2.22
C LEU A 160 -0.83 15.25 3.65
N PRO A 161 -0.80 16.15 4.63
CA PRO A 161 -1.22 15.87 6.01
C PRO A 161 -2.56 15.14 6.16
N ASN A 162 -3.52 15.41 5.27
CA ASN A 162 -4.89 14.88 5.34
C ASN A 162 -5.39 14.26 4.02
N LYS A 163 -4.56 14.21 2.98
CA LYS A 163 -4.93 13.74 1.64
C LYS A 163 -3.78 13.02 0.99
N SER A 164 -4.07 12.11 0.08
CA SER A 164 -3.06 11.39 -0.66
C SER A 164 -3.66 10.86 -1.96
N GLY A 165 -2.81 10.45 -2.90
CA GLY A 165 -3.25 9.92 -4.18
C GLY A 165 -2.07 9.65 -5.11
N GLN A 166 -2.38 9.24 -6.34
CA GLN A 166 -1.38 8.91 -7.36
C GLN A 166 -1.66 9.64 -8.65
N PHE A 167 -0.60 9.94 -9.40
CA PHE A 167 -0.67 10.54 -10.73
C PHE A 167 0.47 10.03 -11.60
N ILE A 168 0.34 10.23 -12.90
CA ILE A 168 1.38 10.04 -13.91
C ILE A 168 1.56 11.35 -14.69
N PHE A 169 2.62 11.48 -15.47
CA PHE A 169 2.65 12.47 -16.54
C PHE A 169 2.10 11.88 -17.83
N GLU A 170 1.22 12.61 -18.51
CA GLU A 170 0.90 12.32 -19.91
C GLU A 170 2.14 12.51 -20.79
N ASN A 171 2.15 11.92 -21.98
CA ASN A 171 3.07 12.38 -23.02
C ASN A 171 2.81 13.88 -23.25
N GLN A 172 3.85 14.72 -23.29
CA GLN A 172 3.75 16.21 -23.26
C GLN A 172 3.62 16.87 -21.87
N GLY A 173 3.64 16.09 -20.78
CA GLY A 173 4.01 16.58 -19.45
C GLY A 173 2.91 17.18 -18.57
N LEU A 174 1.65 16.88 -18.85
CA LEU A 174 0.54 17.21 -17.95
C LEU A 174 0.37 16.14 -16.86
N PRO A 175 0.32 16.50 -15.56
CA PRO A 175 -0.01 15.55 -14.50
C PRO A 175 -1.46 15.06 -14.62
N LEU A 176 -1.66 13.75 -14.57
CA LEU A 176 -2.96 13.08 -14.63
C LEU A 176 -3.18 12.21 -13.40
N HIS A 177 -4.21 12.52 -12.62
CA HIS A 177 -4.58 11.72 -11.45
C HIS A 177 -5.06 10.32 -11.86
N LEU A 178 -4.57 9.29 -11.17
CA LEU A 178 -5.09 7.93 -11.27
C LEU A 178 -6.37 7.74 -10.44
N GLU A 179 -6.46 8.42 -9.29
CA GLU A 179 -7.71 8.55 -8.52
C GLU A 179 -8.27 9.96 -8.70
N SER A 180 -9.45 10.09 -9.30
CA SER A 180 -10.00 11.41 -9.67
C SER A 180 -10.13 12.31 -8.45
N SER A 181 -9.56 13.51 -8.53
CA SER A 181 -9.41 14.44 -7.41
C SER A 181 -9.47 15.90 -7.89
N PRO A 182 -10.08 16.81 -7.11
CA PRO A 182 -10.10 18.24 -7.42
C PRO A 182 -8.79 18.97 -7.06
N LEU A 183 -7.77 18.23 -6.59
CA LEU A 183 -6.45 18.78 -6.27
C LEU A 183 -5.72 19.17 -7.55
N LYS A 184 -5.06 20.34 -7.55
CA LYS A 184 -4.24 20.77 -8.68
C LYS A 184 -2.79 20.41 -8.42
N ILE A 185 -2.16 19.67 -9.34
CA ILE A 185 -0.75 19.29 -9.30
C ILE A 185 0.01 20.13 -10.33
N ILE A 186 1.11 20.74 -9.90
CA ILE A 186 2.00 21.55 -10.73
C ILE A 186 3.41 21.04 -10.49
N TYR A 187 4.09 20.66 -11.56
CA TYR A 187 5.55 20.44 -11.55
C TYR A 187 6.21 21.64 -12.22
N ARG A 188 7.23 22.22 -11.58
CA ARG A 188 7.93 23.39 -12.12
C ARG A 188 9.34 22.99 -12.52
N ASP A 189 9.54 22.68 -13.81
CA ASP A 189 10.84 22.24 -14.35
C ASP A 189 12.00 23.19 -13.96
N SER A 190 11.78 24.51 -13.92
CA SER A 190 12.83 25.49 -13.57
C SER A 190 13.25 25.48 -12.10
N PHE A 191 12.37 25.03 -11.20
CA PHE A 191 12.63 24.95 -9.76
C PHE A 191 12.91 23.51 -9.31
N HIS A 192 12.64 22.53 -10.18
CA HIS A 192 12.74 21.11 -9.90
C HIS A 192 11.95 20.70 -8.65
N ASP A 193 10.73 21.23 -8.53
CA ASP A 193 9.86 21.05 -7.38
C ASP A 193 8.40 20.78 -7.78
N PHE A 194 7.63 20.27 -6.82
CA PHE A 194 6.18 20.13 -6.95
C PHE A 194 5.44 21.17 -6.12
N GLU A 195 4.30 21.60 -6.64
CA GLU A 195 3.31 22.41 -5.95
C GLU A 195 1.95 21.73 -6.10
N ILE A 196 1.34 21.35 -4.99
CA ILE A 196 -0.02 20.81 -4.94
C ILE A 196 -0.91 21.85 -4.27
N ILE A 197 -2.04 22.18 -4.88
CA ILE A 197 -3.03 23.11 -4.34
C ILE A 197 -4.28 22.32 -3.96
N ASP A 198 -4.70 22.42 -2.71
CA ASP A 198 -5.87 21.71 -2.25
C ASP A 198 -7.21 22.40 -2.57
N ASP A 199 -8.32 21.72 -2.29
CA ASP A 199 -9.69 22.21 -2.52
C ASP A 199 -10.14 23.31 -1.53
N ASN A 200 -9.28 23.70 -0.58
CA ASN A 200 -9.42 24.91 0.23
C ASN A 200 -8.55 26.05 -0.30
N GLY A 201 -7.68 25.78 -1.28
CA GLY A 201 -6.73 26.73 -1.87
C GLY A 201 -5.41 26.83 -1.12
N ASP A 202 -5.10 25.92 -0.20
CA ASP A 202 -3.81 25.88 0.49
C ASP A 202 -2.74 25.25 -0.42
N HIS A 203 -1.51 25.78 -0.36
CA HIS A 203 -0.41 25.39 -1.24
C HIS A 203 0.61 24.54 -0.50
N TYR A 204 0.95 23.39 -1.06
CA TYR A 204 1.91 22.43 -0.54
C TYR A 204 3.10 22.37 -1.50
N ILE A 205 4.28 22.80 -1.05
CA ILE A 205 5.49 22.91 -1.87
C ILE A 205 6.49 21.83 -1.48
N PHE A 206 6.99 21.08 -2.46
CA PHE A 206 7.91 19.96 -2.28
C PHE A 206 9.21 20.22 -3.04
N SER A 207 10.24 20.71 -2.35
CA SER A 207 11.47 21.22 -2.98
C SER A 207 12.76 20.52 -2.57
N ASP A 208 12.77 19.80 -1.45
CA ASP A 208 13.96 19.07 -1.01
C ASP A 208 13.91 17.66 -1.62
N VAL A 209 14.92 17.32 -2.41
CA VAL A 209 14.93 16.13 -3.27
C VAL A 209 15.92 15.10 -2.76
N GLU A 210 15.45 13.86 -2.68
CA GLU A 210 16.26 12.69 -2.40
C GLU A 210 16.55 11.91 -3.69
N PHE A 211 17.83 11.54 -3.83
CA PHE A 211 18.37 10.85 -5.00
C PHE A 211 18.68 9.40 -4.64
N VAL A 212 18.33 8.49 -5.55
CA VAL A 212 18.68 7.07 -5.46
C VAL A 212 19.51 6.68 -6.67
N SER A 213 20.49 5.82 -6.45
CA SER A 213 21.22 5.14 -7.50
C SER A 213 21.04 3.63 -7.41
N LYS A 214 20.90 2.97 -8.55
CA LYS A 214 20.82 1.52 -8.62
C LYS A 214 21.88 0.99 -9.58
N THR A 215 22.62 -0.03 -9.14
CA THR A 215 23.64 -0.74 -9.92
C THR A 215 23.31 -2.23 -9.93
N VAL A 216 23.30 -2.83 -11.12
CA VAL A 216 23.07 -4.27 -11.31
C VAL A 216 24.38 -4.96 -11.69
N ASN A 217 24.74 -6.00 -10.94
CA ASN A 217 25.94 -6.81 -11.17
C ASN A 217 25.55 -8.27 -11.45
N SER A 218 25.82 -8.76 -12.66
CA SER A 218 25.65 -10.17 -13.05
C SER A 218 26.98 -10.93 -13.06
N GLU A 219 26.97 -12.21 -12.70
CA GLU A 219 28.14 -13.09 -12.85
C GLU A 219 28.46 -13.32 -14.34
N GLY A 220 29.72 -13.13 -14.76
CA GLY A 220 30.22 -13.48 -16.10
C GLY A 220 30.24 -12.37 -17.15
N SER A 221 29.63 -11.20 -16.90
CA SER A 221 29.78 -10.00 -17.72
C SER A 221 30.96 -9.13 -17.24
N SER A 222 31.73 -8.57 -18.17
CA SER A 222 32.76 -7.57 -17.84
C SER A 222 32.12 -6.42 -17.04
N PRO A 223 32.73 -5.94 -15.94
CA PRO A 223 32.11 -5.01 -14.99
C PRO A 223 31.98 -3.61 -15.61
N VAL A 224 30.92 -3.40 -16.37
CA VAL A 224 30.36 -2.08 -16.62
C VAL A 224 28.96 -2.14 -16.04
N GLY A 225 28.87 -2.01 -14.72
CA GLY A 225 27.57 -1.96 -14.04
C GLY A 225 26.79 -0.76 -14.56
N ASP A 226 25.60 -1.00 -15.12
CA ASP A 226 24.70 0.07 -15.51
C ASP A 226 24.19 0.75 -14.24
N THR A 227 24.82 1.87 -13.90
CA THR A 227 24.44 2.69 -12.73
C THR A 227 23.49 3.76 -13.21
N LYS A 228 22.24 3.68 -12.76
CA LYS A 228 21.21 4.68 -13.03
C LYS A 228 21.02 5.55 -11.79
N HIS A 229 20.84 6.84 -12.01
CA HIS A 229 20.50 7.83 -10.99
C HIS A 229 19.11 8.35 -11.29
N ALA A 230 18.28 8.50 -10.25
CA ALA A 230 16.96 9.09 -10.39
C ALA A 230 16.59 9.90 -9.15
N ASP A 231 15.84 10.97 -9.41
CA ASP A 231 15.17 11.77 -8.39
C ASP A 231 13.91 11.01 -7.99
N ILE A 232 13.84 10.57 -6.73
CA ILE A 232 12.80 9.63 -6.29
C ILE A 232 11.80 10.29 -5.35
N THR A 233 12.23 11.18 -4.47
CA THR A 233 11.34 11.75 -3.45
C THR A 233 11.53 13.25 -3.33
N TRP A 234 10.43 14.01 -3.42
CA TRP A 234 10.37 15.43 -3.09
C TRP A 234 9.64 15.58 -1.75
N TYR A 235 10.34 16.04 -0.72
CA TYR A 235 9.76 16.24 0.61
C TYR A 235 9.04 17.59 0.70
N LEU A 236 7.92 17.61 1.43
CA LEU A 236 7.14 18.82 1.68
C LEU A 236 7.96 19.80 2.49
N THR A 237 8.33 20.94 1.92
CA THR A 237 9.14 21.96 2.63
C THR A 237 8.29 23.11 3.14
N LYS A 238 7.12 23.37 2.52
CA LYS A 238 6.25 24.48 2.91
C LYS A 238 4.78 24.16 2.73
N ILE A 239 3.97 24.60 3.69
CA ILE A 239 2.53 24.79 3.50
C ILE A 239 2.23 26.27 3.64
N ILE A 240 1.60 26.84 2.62
CA ILE A 240 1.22 28.26 2.59
C ILE A 240 -0.29 28.32 2.56
N SER A 241 -0.89 28.99 3.53
CA SER A 241 -2.34 29.20 3.58
C SER A 241 -2.85 29.89 2.33
N CYS A 242 -4.12 29.65 1.98
CA CYS A 242 -4.78 30.24 0.81
C CYS A 242 -4.67 31.79 0.76
N ASP A 243 -4.71 32.44 1.93
CA ASP A 243 -4.59 33.89 2.11
C ASP A 243 -3.14 34.42 2.10
N LYS A 244 -2.15 33.52 2.06
CA LYS A 244 -0.71 33.80 2.09
C LYS A 244 -0.22 34.46 3.39
N VAL A 245 -1.00 34.42 4.47
CA VAL A 245 -0.65 35.04 5.75
C VAL A 245 0.21 34.11 6.60
N ASP A 246 -0.16 32.83 6.66
CA ASP A 246 0.51 31.84 7.48
C ASP A 246 1.33 30.89 6.59
N THR A 247 2.51 30.52 7.08
CA THR A 247 3.38 29.54 6.43
C THR A 247 3.96 28.61 7.47
N ILE A 248 3.90 27.31 7.17
CA ILE A 248 4.52 26.24 7.95
C ILE A 248 5.71 25.76 7.14
N TYR A 249 6.89 25.77 7.74
CA TYR A 249 8.13 25.31 7.14
C TYR A 249 8.50 23.94 7.70
N PHE A 250 9.01 23.08 6.83
CA PHE A 250 9.58 21.78 7.16
C PHE A 250 11.03 21.81 6.68
N ASN A 251 11.97 21.66 7.62
CA ASN A 251 13.39 21.70 7.33
C ASN A 251 13.96 20.30 7.49
N TYR A 252 14.67 19.83 6.46
CA TYR A 252 15.29 18.51 6.43
C TYR A 252 16.81 18.62 6.47
N SER A 253 17.47 17.58 6.97
CA SER A 253 18.90 17.37 6.76
C SER A 253 19.18 16.00 6.20
N ASP A 254 20.25 15.95 5.42
CA ASP A 254 20.79 14.71 4.88
C ASP A 254 21.48 13.87 5.94
N ASP A 255 21.61 12.59 5.64
CA ASP A 255 22.59 11.77 6.32
C ASP A 255 23.99 12.06 5.78
N SER A 256 24.99 12.01 6.65
CA SER A 256 26.39 12.21 6.22
C SER A 256 26.95 11.02 5.45
N SER A 257 26.26 9.87 5.50
CA SER A 257 26.68 8.60 4.89
C SER A 257 25.64 8.07 3.90
N THR A 258 26.13 7.55 2.77
CA THR A 258 25.31 6.78 1.83
C THR A 258 24.94 5.42 2.43
N ILE A 259 23.66 5.09 2.38
CA ILE A 259 23.13 3.76 2.72
C ILE A 259 23.16 2.89 1.47
N ILE A 260 23.54 1.62 1.61
CA ILE A 260 23.59 0.65 0.52
C ILE A 260 22.75 -0.57 0.89
N ASP A 261 21.70 -0.81 0.12
CA ASP A 261 20.89 -2.02 0.18
C ASP A 261 21.31 -3.01 -0.89
N VAL A 262 21.38 -4.29 -0.53
CA VAL A 262 21.81 -5.38 -1.40
C VAL A 262 20.69 -6.40 -1.50
N ASN A 263 20.23 -6.67 -2.72
CA ASN A 263 19.24 -7.70 -3.01
C ASN A 263 19.78 -8.69 -4.06
N TYR A 264 19.22 -9.89 -4.08
CA TYR A 264 19.60 -10.94 -5.03
C TYR A 264 18.38 -11.41 -5.80
N SER A 265 18.56 -11.68 -7.09
CA SER A 265 17.58 -12.39 -7.91
C SER A 265 18.20 -13.64 -8.52
N PHE A 266 17.41 -14.70 -8.61
CA PHE A 266 17.85 -15.99 -9.14
C PHE A 266 17.01 -16.44 -10.32
N PHE A 267 17.66 -17.04 -11.31
CA PHE A 267 16.97 -17.73 -12.39
C PHE A 267 17.68 -19.02 -12.79
N GLN A 268 16.96 -19.90 -13.47
CA GLN A 268 17.49 -21.14 -14.03
C GLN A 268 16.81 -21.44 -15.36
N THR A 269 17.51 -22.11 -16.28
CA THR A 269 16.97 -22.44 -17.60
C THR A 269 17.01 -23.94 -17.85
N TYR A 270 16.00 -24.44 -18.56
CA TYR A 270 15.94 -25.81 -19.04
C TYR A 270 15.66 -25.83 -20.54
N GLY A 271 16.57 -26.42 -21.30
CA GLY A 271 16.39 -26.50 -22.74
C GLY A 271 17.52 -27.24 -23.46
N PRO A 272 17.36 -27.44 -24.77
CA PRO A 272 18.36 -28.08 -25.61
C PRO A 272 19.59 -27.20 -25.83
N ASP A 273 20.78 -27.77 -25.69
CA ASP A 273 22.06 -27.13 -26.03
C ASP A 273 22.16 -26.84 -27.55
N PHE A 274 23.01 -25.90 -27.97
CA PHE A 274 23.22 -25.56 -29.39
C PHE A 274 24.16 -26.52 -30.11
N GLU A 275 25.13 -27.08 -29.38
CA GLU A 275 26.07 -28.05 -29.94
C GLU A 275 25.57 -29.50 -29.84
N SER A 276 24.58 -29.77 -28.97
CA SER A 276 24.03 -31.12 -28.78
C SER A 276 22.50 -31.16 -28.92
N SER A 277 21.96 -32.34 -29.24
CA SER A 277 20.51 -32.58 -29.26
C SER A 277 19.94 -32.91 -27.89
N TYR A 278 20.76 -32.84 -26.82
CA TYR A 278 20.36 -33.20 -25.47
C TYR A 278 19.84 -31.98 -24.70
N GLU A 279 18.79 -32.19 -23.93
CA GLU A 279 18.22 -31.18 -23.04
C GLU A 279 18.99 -31.16 -21.72
N GLN A 280 19.33 -29.97 -21.24
CA GLN A 280 20.08 -29.79 -20.00
C GLN A 280 19.47 -28.69 -19.13
N LEU A 281 19.54 -28.90 -17.82
CA LEU A 281 19.25 -27.89 -16.81
C LEU A 281 20.52 -27.08 -16.54
N SER A 282 20.45 -25.75 -16.66
CA SER A 282 21.57 -24.85 -16.40
C SER A 282 21.92 -24.81 -14.91
N SER A 283 23.08 -24.23 -14.58
CA SER A 283 23.33 -23.72 -13.22
C SER A 283 22.27 -22.68 -12.84
N ILE A 284 22.08 -22.50 -11.53
CA ILE A 284 21.30 -21.37 -11.02
C ILE A 284 22.17 -20.12 -11.16
N ASP A 285 21.67 -19.15 -11.91
CA ASP A 285 22.32 -17.87 -12.10
C ASP A 285 21.84 -16.89 -11.03
N MET A 286 22.77 -16.09 -10.50
CA MET A 286 22.52 -15.10 -9.47
C MET A 286 22.87 -13.71 -10.00
N THR A 287 21.97 -12.75 -9.78
CA THR A 287 22.21 -11.34 -10.06
C THR A 287 22.12 -10.55 -8.76
N GLN A 288 23.12 -9.70 -8.51
CA GLN A 288 23.15 -8.81 -7.35
C GLN A 288 22.65 -7.41 -7.75
N HIS A 289 21.74 -6.87 -6.96
CA HIS A 289 21.19 -5.51 -7.10
C HIS A 289 21.66 -4.66 -5.93
N LEU A 290 22.39 -3.58 -6.23
CA LEU A 290 22.83 -2.60 -5.24
C LEU A 290 21.99 -1.34 -5.41
N THR A 291 21.34 -0.91 -4.33
CA THR A 291 20.62 0.38 -4.29
C THR A 291 21.33 1.26 -3.29
N SER A 292 21.72 2.46 -3.68
CA SER A 292 22.39 3.40 -2.78
C SER A 292 21.74 4.78 -2.77
N TYR A 293 21.55 5.34 -1.59
CA TYR A 293 20.81 6.58 -1.39
C TYR A 293 21.27 7.30 -0.11
N VAL A 294 20.96 8.59 -0.02
CA VAL A 294 21.18 9.41 1.18
C VAL A 294 19.82 9.91 1.67
N PRO A 295 19.27 9.36 2.77
CA PRO A 295 17.94 9.73 3.23
C PRO A 295 17.92 11.15 3.80
N LEU A 296 16.77 11.82 3.64
CA LEU A 296 16.48 13.10 4.29
C LEU A 296 15.65 12.89 5.55
N TYR A 297 16.10 13.45 6.67
CA TYR A 297 15.40 13.41 7.95
C TYR A 297 14.85 14.78 8.31
N LEU A 298 13.62 14.82 8.80
CA LEU A 298 13.01 16.06 9.27
C LEU A 298 13.76 16.53 10.52
N GLU A 299 14.29 17.76 10.50
CA GLU A 299 14.95 18.39 11.65
C GLU A 299 14.01 19.30 12.42
N SER A 300 13.13 20.01 11.71
CA SER A 300 12.17 20.89 12.35
C SER A 300 10.93 21.19 11.53
N VAL A 301 9.84 21.42 12.24
CA VAL A 301 8.64 22.08 11.71
C VAL A 301 8.53 23.43 12.39
N GLU A 302 8.55 24.50 11.61
CA GLU A 302 8.53 25.88 12.11
C GLU A 302 7.29 26.60 11.60
N TYR A 303 6.55 27.20 12.52
CA TYR A 303 5.38 28.00 12.20
C TYR A 303 5.19 29.08 13.24
N LYS A 304 4.85 30.29 12.81
CA LYS A 304 4.63 31.44 13.69
C LYS A 304 5.83 31.64 14.65
N ASN A 305 5.61 31.42 15.94
CA ASN A 305 6.61 31.54 17.01
C ASN A 305 6.91 30.17 17.66
N THR A 306 6.63 29.08 16.95
CA THR A 306 6.79 27.72 17.43
C THR A 306 7.74 26.96 16.52
N LYS A 307 8.65 26.21 17.13
CA LYS A 307 9.55 25.30 16.46
C LYS A 307 9.39 23.92 17.10
N ILE A 308 9.03 22.94 16.31
CA ILE A 308 9.09 21.53 16.71
C ILE A 308 10.42 21.02 16.20
N ARG A 309 11.32 20.62 17.09
CA ARG A 309 12.65 20.10 16.76
C ARG A 309 12.65 18.58 16.89
N PHE A 310 13.21 17.90 15.91
CA PHE A 310 13.38 16.45 15.87
C PHE A 310 14.87 16.17 16.04
N ASN A 311 15.27 15.78 17.25
CA ASN A 311 16.65 15.46 17.56
C ASN A 311 16.94 14.03 17.15
N SER A 312 18.07 13.81 16.48
CA SER A 312 18.47 12.49 15.98
C SER A 312 19.96 12.24 16.19
N LEU A 313 20.35 10.96 16.20
CA LEU A 313 21.74 10.51 16.31
C LEU A 313 22.07 9.50 15.22
N GLN A 314 23.31 9.57 14.70
CA GLN A 314 23.84 8.66 13.69
C GLN A 314 24.70 7.57 14.36
N ASP A 315 24.07 6.73 15.17
CA ASP A 315 24.69 5.65 15.94
C ASP A 315 24.00 4.30 15.71
N ARG A 316 23.28 4.16 14.59
CA ARG A 316 22.54 2.95 14.25
C ARG A 316 23.47 1.78 13.94
N LEU A 317 23.26 0.66 14.63
CA LEU A 317 24.03 -0.57 14.42
C LEU A 317 23.58 -1.36 13.18
N ASP A 318 22.40 -1.08 12.65
CA ASP A 318 21.77 -1.80 11.54
C ASP A 318 22.02 -1.17 10.15
N GLY A 319 22.86 -0.12 10.09
CA GLY A 319 23.22 0.59 8.87
C GLY A 319 22.14 1.54 8.34
N GLY A 320 21.05 1.77 9.08
CA GLY A 320 19.89 2.57 8.62
C GLY A 320 19.98 4.09 8.85
N GLY A 321 21.19 4.66 8.93
CA GLY A 321 21.41 6.11 9.09
C GLY A 321 21.12 6.66 10.49
N LYS A 322 20.31 7.71 10.60
CA LYS A 322 19.96 8.36 11.88
C LYS A 322 18.80 7.65 12.58
N ARG A 323 18.77 7.70 13.92
CA ARG A 323 17.59 7.38 14.75
C ARG A 323 17.06 8.62 15.46
N LEU A 324 15.75 8.76 15.57
CA LEU A 324 15.12 9.83 16.35
C LEU A 324 15.31 9.55 17.84
N THR A 325 15.77 10.56 18.58
CA THR A 325 16.01 10.46 20.03
C THR A 325 14.98 11.26 20.82
N SER A 326 14.60 12.44 20.34
CA SER A 326 13.55 13.22 20.98
C SER A 326 12.83 14.17 20.01
N ILE A 327 11.61 14.54 20.38
CA ILE A 327 10.86 15.65 19.79
C ILE A 327 10.68 16.73 20.85
N GLU A 328 11.07 17.95 20.52
CA GLU A 328 10.98 19.12 21.40
C GLU A 328 10.04 20.16 20.80
N VAL A 329 9.00 20.56 21.54
CA VAL A 329 8.13 21.67 21.17
C VAL A 329 8.64 22.93 21.86
N LEU A 330 9.12 23.87 21.05
CA LEU A 330 9.82 25.07 21.49
C LEU A 330 9.02 26.32 21.12
N LYS A 331 8.93 27.29 22.03
CA LYS A 331 8.33 28.60 21.79
C LYS A 331 9.39 29.68 21.76
N LYS A 332 9.42 30.46 20.69
CA LYS A 332 10.33 31.59 20.50
C LYS A 332 10.00 32.70 21.51
N THR A 333 11.03 33.21 22.19
CA THR A 333 10.91 34.34 23.13
C THR A 333 11.12 35.68 22.42
N ASN A 334 10.86 36.78 23.13
CA ASN A 334 11.09 38.13 22.62
C ASN A 334 12.58 38.50 22.39
N GLN A 335 13.54 37.68 22.86
CA GLN A 335 14.96 37.84 22.51
C GLN A 335 15.30 37.01 21.28
N ILE A 336 15.98 37.62 20.30
CA ILE A 336 16.32 36.98 19.03
C ILE A 336 17.17 35.73 19.32
N SER A 337 16.67 34.57 18.89
CA SER A 337 17.27 33.22 18.98
C SER A 337 17.06 32.44 20.29
N ASP A 338 16.37 32.99 21.30
CA ASP A 338 16.05 32.22 22.52
C ASP A 338 14.69 31.52 22.41
N TYR A 339 14.67 30.24 22.83
CA TYR A 339 13.47 29.40 22.86
C TYR A 339 13.22 28.86 24.27
N THR A 340 11.94 28.73 24.63
CA THR A 340 11.50 28.02 25.83
C THR A 340 10.97 26.64 25.44
N LEU A 341 11.39 25.60 26.16
CA LEU A 341 10.91 24.24 25.98
C LEU A 341 9.54 24.06 26.64
N LEU A 342 8.53 23.75 25.85
CA LEU A 342 7.18 23.50 26.34
C LEU A 342 6.92 22.02 26.58
N ARG A 343 7.46 21.16 25.72
CA ARG A 343 7.26 19.72 25.77
C ARG A 343 8.45 18.99 25.18
N LYS A 344 8.78 17.87 25.80
CA LYS A 344 9.78 16.92 25.27
C LYS A 344 9.16 15.54 25.23
N ILE A 345 9.39 14.85 24.12
CA ILE A 345 9.01 13.45 23.91
C ILE A 345 10.28 12.68 23.62
N ASP A 346 10.68 11.76 24.50
CA ASP A 346 11.87 10.94 24.30
C ASP A 346 11.50 9.58 23.71
N PHE A 347 12.33 9.12 22.76
CA PHE A 347 12.23 7.82 22.10
C PHE A 347 13.29 6.89 22.67
N GLU A 348 12.86 5.83 23.34
CA GLU A 348 13.75 4.80 23.86
C GLU A 348 13.83 3.63 22.90
N THR A 349 15.03 3.39 22.39
CA THR A 349 15.27 2.37 21.36
C THR A 349 16.34 1.39 21.78
N SER A 350 16.16 0.13 21.41
CA SER A 350 17.19 -0.91 21.40
C SER A 350 17.19 -1.62 20.05
N TYR A 351 17.57 -2.90 19.99
CA TYR A 351 17.65 -3.64 18.74
C TYR A 351 17.00 -5.01 18.85
N PHE A 352 16.36 -5.44 17.78
CA PHE A 352 16.25 -6.86 17.46
C PHE A 352 17.63 -7.34 17.00
N TYR A 353 18.13 -8.40 17.62
CA TYR A 353 19.42 -9.00 17.26
C TYR A 353 19.23 -10.44 16.81
N SER A 354 19.81 -10.79 15.66
CA SER A 354 19.75 -12.14 15.12
C SER A 354 21.03 -12.93 15.40
N THR A 355 20.87 -14.10 16.00
CA THR A 355 21.94 -15.10 16.17
C THR A 355 21.85 -16.22 15.13
N ILE A 356 20.89 -16.16 14.21
CA ILE A 356 20.64 -17.18 13.20
C ILE A 356 21.75 -17.15 12.14
N GLN A 357 22.26 -18.32 11.75
CA GLN A 357 23.22 -18.47 10.65
C GLN A 357 22.50 -18.97 9.38
N ASN A 358 22.70 -18.28 8.24
CA ASN A 358 22.13 -18.63 6.93
C ASN A 358 23.15 -18.32 5.81
N PRO A 359 23.43 -19.26 4.87
CA PRO A 359 24.24 -19.02 3.66
C PRO A 359 23.38 -18.65 2.42
N PRO A 360 23.93 -17.96 1.40
CA PRO A 360 25.26 -17.37 1.22
C PRO A 360 25.31 -15.84 1.45
N LEU A 361 26.36 -15.40 2.14
CA LEU A 361 27.09 -14.10 2.13
C LEU A 361 26.26 -12.80 2.02
N THR A 362 26.29 -11.88 3.00
CA THR A 362 27.49 -11.17 3.50
C THR A 362 27.46 -11.05 5.03
N ASN A 363 28.57 -11.37 5.69
CA ASN A 363 28.77 -11.24 7.15
C ASN A 363 28.89 -9.76 7.58
N SER A 364 28.04 -8.86 7.09
CA SER A 364 27.94 -7.55 7.71
C SER A 364 27.24 -7.74 9.06
N GLU A 365 27.96 -7.49 10.15
CA GLU A 365 27.37 -7.49 11.49
C GLU A 365 26.13 -6.58 11.56
N GLN A 366 26.05 -5.54 10.71
CA GLN A 366 24.90 -4.64 10.64
C GLN A 366 23.60 -5.36 10.27
N ASN A 367 23.64 -6.39 9.40
CA ASN A 367 22.45 -7.10 8.97
C ASN A 367 21.81 -7.94 10.09
N LYS A 368 22.51 -8.17 11.19
CA LYS A 368 21.98 -8.86 12.37
C LYS A 368 21.14 -7.95 13.27
N TYR A 369 21.26 -6.64 13.13
CA TYR A 369 20.54 -5.67 13.93
C TYR A 369 19.34 -5.11 13.14
N ARG A 370 18.25 -4.81 13.84
CA ARG A 370 17.17 -3.91 13.37
C ARG A 370 16.71 -3.04 14.54
N LEU A 371 16.68 -1.72 14.36
CA LEU A 371 16.26 -0.78 15.40
C LEU A 371 14.87 -1.13 15.95
N LYS A 372 14.70 -1.12 17.26
CA LYS A 372 13.46 -1.49 17.98
C LYS A 372 13.03 -0.34 18.88
N LEU A 373 11.78 0.08 18.77
CA LEU A 373 11.18 1.06 19.68
C LEU A 373 10.68 0.38 20.94
N ASP A 374 11.25 0.68 22.09
CA ASP A 374 10.85 0.08 23.37
C ASP A 374 9.81 0.93 24.09
N SER A 375 9.98 2.25 24.09
CA SER A 375 9.07 3.16 24.79
C SER A 375 9.11 4.57 24.23
N ILE A 376 8.04 5.32 24.48
CA ILE A 376 8.02 6.78 24.32
C ILE A 376 7.64 7.42 25.65
N ARG A 377 8.38 8.47 26.04
CA ARG A 377 8.19 9.16 27.32
C ARG A 377 7.86 10.62 27.09
N PHE A 378 6.84 11.11 27.81
CA PHE A 378 6.37 12.48 27.72
C PHE A 378 6.79 13.26 28.96
N PHE A 379 7.30 14.48 28.73
CA PHE A 379 7.73 15.40 29.77
C PHE A 379 7.06 16.78 29.58
N LYS A 380 6.67 17.41 30.68
CA LYS A 380 6.33 18.83 30.73
C LYS A 380 7.65 19.62 30.87
N GLY A 381 8.09 20.30 29.82
CA GLY A 381 9.42 20.94 29.81
C GLY A 381 10.59 19.94 29.94
N ASP A 382 11.67 20.34 30.63
CA ASP A 382 12.97 19.63 30.65
C ASP A 382 13.17 18.64 31.82
N GLY A 383 12.10 18.13 32.45
CA GLY A 383 12.31 17.15 33.54
C GLY A 383 11.11 16.72 34.35
N ASP A 384 9.93 17.33 34.17
CA ASP A 384 8.72 16.88 34.85
C ASP A 384 8.09 15.72 34.05
N PHE A 385 8.46 14.49 34.42
CA PHE A 385 7.93 13.27 33.80
C PHE A 385 6.41 13.24 33.96
N ASP A 386 5.72 13.09 32.85
CA ASP A 386 4.28 12.97 32.84
C ASP A 386 3.87 11.50 32.70
N ASN A 387 4.15 10.90 31.54
CA ASN A 387 3.58 9.61 31.16
C ASN A 387 4.40 8.89 30.08
N SER A 388 4.09 7.63 29.80
CA SER A 388 4.78 6.84 28.77
C SER A 388 3.91 5.79 28.10
N TYR A 389 4.28 5.38 26.88
CA TYR A 389 3.85 4.13 26.27
C TYR A 389 5.03 3.16 26.25
N GLN A 390 4.76 1.86 26.37
CA GLN A 390 5.77 0.82 26.23
C GLN A 390 5.30 -0.24 25.25
N PHE A 391 6.23 -0.80 24.49
CA PHE A 391 5.99 -1.73 23.40
C PHE A 391 6.73 -3.03 23.64
N GLU A 392 6.02 -4.16 23.56
CA GLU A 392 6.62 -5.48 23.62
C GLU A 392 6.28 -6.25 22.34
N TYR A 393 7.26 -7.01 21.85
CA TYR A 393 7.21 -7.69 20.56
C TYR A 393 7.32 -9.20 20.74
N SER A 394 7.03 -9.95 19.67
CA SER A 394 7.19 -11.39 19.63
C SER A 394 8.61 -11.82 19.98
N SER A 395 8.70 -12.94 20.70
CA SER A 395 9.97 -13.60 21.02
C SER A 395 10.55 -14.39 19.85
N VAL A 396 9.81 -14.56 18.75
CA VAL A 396 10.32 -15.22 17.54
C VAL A 396 11.39 -14.35 16.92
N MET A 397 12.60 -14.88 16.80
CA MET A 397 13.77 -14.15 16.33
C MET A 397 13.72 -13.97 14.81
N LEU A 398 13.91 -12.73 14.34
CA LEU A 398 14.09 -12.44 12.92
C LEU A 398 15.44 -12.98 12.43
N PRO A 399 15.53 -13.52 11.20
CA PRO A 399 16.82 -13.81 10.56
C PRO A 399 17.57 -12.50 10.23
N PRO A 400 18.87 -12.56 9.90
CA PRO A 400 19.59 -11.39 9.39
C PRO A 400 18.95 -10.85 8.09
N LYS A 401 19.10 -9.56 7.82
CA LYS A 401 18.71 -8.96 6.52
C LYS A 401 19.50 -9.63 5.38
N GLY A 402 18.84 -9.86 4.25
CA GLY A 402 19.36 -10.59 3.09
C GLY A 402 19.26 -12.12 3.19
N SER A 403 18.65 -12.65 4.26
CA SER A 403 18.52 -14.10 4.48
C SER A 403 17.59 -14.75 3.45
N PHE A 404 17.96 -15.92 2.95
CA PHE A 404 17.14 -16.69 2.02
C PHE A 404 16.07 -17.56 2.71
N ALA A 405 16.01 -17.51 4.04
CA ALA A 405 14.98 -18.16 4.85
C ALA A 405 13.64 -17.41 4.78
N GLN A 406 13.13 -17.16 3.59
CA GLN A 406 11.88 -16.46 3.36
C GLN A 406 10.89 -17.29 2.54
N ASP A 407 9.59 -17.05 2.72
CA ASP A 407 8.52 -17.59 1.89
C ASP A 407 8.35 -16.79 0.58
N ASP A 408 7.46 -17.26 -0.31
CA ASP A 408 7.13 -16.61 -1.60
C ASP A 408 6.73 -15.12 -1.47
N TYR A 409 6.30 -14.67 -0.29
CA TYR A 409 5.84 -13.30 -0.03
C TYR A 409 6.89 -12.42 0.66
N GLY A 410 8.03 -13.00 1.03
CA GLY A 410 9.16 -12.35 1.68
C GLY A 410 9.11 -12.35 3.21
N PHE A 411 8.24 -13.13 3.84
CA PHE A 411 8.22 -13.29 5.31
C PHE A 411 9.13 -14.42 5.75
N TYR A 412 9.61 -14.34 7.00
CA TYR A 412 10.46 -15.39 7.57
C TYR A 412 9.71 -16.72 7.66
N ASN A 413 10.32 -17.80 7.14
CA ASN A 413 9.72 -19.13 7.13
C ASN A 413 10.55 -20.20 7.84
N GLY A 414 11.62 -19.84 8.53
CA GLY A 414 12.47 -20.78 9.26
C GLY A 414 13.38 -21.67 8.40
N ALA A 415 13.37 -21.56 7.07
CA ALA A 415 14.19 -22.38 6.17
C ALA A 415 15.65 -21.88 6.06
N ILE A 416 16.38 -21.91 7.18
CA ILE A 416 17.74 -21.33 7.32
C ILE A 416 18.84 -22.04 6.51
N THR A 417 18.52 -23.13 5.82
CA THR A 417 19.44 -23.86 4.93
C THR A 417 19.21 -23.55 3.46
N ASN A 418 18.26 -22.67 3.12
CA ASN A 418 18.00 -22.25 1.74
C ASN A 418 19.27 -21.63 1.13
N PRO A 419 19.82 -22.18 0.04
CA PRO A 419 21.02 -21.65 -0.60
C PRO A 419 20.73 -20.59 -1.67
N THR A 420 19.46 -20.46 -2.09
CA THR A 420 18.97 -19.47 -3.07
C THR A 420 17.54 -19.07 -2.72
N LEU A 421 16.92 -18.16 -3.49
CA LEU A 421 15.47 -17.90 -3.44
C LEU A 421 14.67 -18.69 -4.49
N LEU A 422 15.36 -19.48 -5.33
CA LEU A 422 14.72 -20.25 -6.40
C LEU A 422 14.01 -21.49 -5.81
N ARG A 423 12.68 -21.41 -5.78
CA ARG A 423 11.79 -22.45 -5.26
C ARG A 423 12.10 -23.81 -5.88
N GLN A 424 12.23 -24.81 -5.02
CA GLN A 424 12.36 -26.19 -5.48
C GLN A 424 11.04 -26.69 -6.11
N LYS A 425 11.09 -27.17 -7.34
CA LYS A 425 9.93 -27.75 -8.05
C LYS A 425 10.37 -28.96 -8.88
N GLN A 426 9.62 -30.06 -8.81
CA GLN A 426 9.76 -31.16 -9.76
C GLN A 426 8.89 -30.91 -10.99
N MET A 427 9.40 -31.26 -12.16
CA MET A 427 8.68 -31.06 -13.42
C MET A 427 8.97 -32.17 -14.43
N ILE A 428 8.05 -32.32 -15.40
CA ILE A 428 8.22 -33.21 -16.55
C ILE A 428 9.07 -32.54 -17.63
N THR A 429 10.05 -33.26 -18.15
CA THR A 429 10.85 -32.84 -19.31
C THR A 429 10.20 -33.24 -20.64
N TYR A 430 10.64 -32.64 -21.76
CA TYR A 430 10.10 -32.99 -23.08
C TYR A 430 10.38 -34.45 -23.48
N GLY A 431 11.42 -35.06 -22.91
CA GLY A 431 11.75 -36.49 -23.04
C GLY A 431 11.08 -37.42 -22.02
N SER A 432 10.04 -36.98 -21.32
CA SER A 432 9.28 -37.75 -20.30
C SER A 432 10.08 -38.14 -19.03
N GLY A 433 11.19 -37.45 -18.74
CA GLY A 433 11.93 -37.57 -17.48
C GLY A 433 11.44 -36.61 -16.39
N ILE A 434 11.86 -36.80 -15.14
CA ILE A 434 11.58 -35.87 -14.03
C ILE A 434 12.89 -35.20 -13.62
N ILE A 435 12.89 -33.87 -13.58
CA ILE A 435 13.99 -33.07 -13.04
C ILE A 435 13.50 -32.21 -11.89
N THR A 436 14.44 -31.81 -11.03
CA THR A 436 14.21 -30.86 -9.95
C THR A 436 14.87 -29.54 -10.29
N VAL A 437 14.07 -28.49 -10.43
CA VAL A 437 14.50 -27.11 -10.61
C VAL A 437 14.56 -26.44 -9.25
N GLY A 438 15.50 -25.53 -9.04
CA GLY A 438 15.66 -24.82 -7.78
C GLY A 438 16.03 -25.72 -6.60
N ASN A 439 16.22 -25.10 -5.44
CA ASN A 439 16.70 -25.79 -4.24
C ASN A 439 16.28 -25.10 -2.93
N ALA A 440 15.31 -24.19 -2.96
CA ALA A 440 14.82 -23.47 -1.79
C ALA A 440 13.42 -23.94 -1.35
N ASP A 441 13.21 -24.10 -0.03
CA ASP A 441 11.90 -24.21 0.59
C ASP A 441 11.33 -22.80 0.84
N ARG A 442 10.36 -22.41 0.01
CA ARG A 442 9.70 -21.10 0.04
C ARG A 442 8.26 -21.20 0.57
N SER A 443 7.92 -22.31 1.25
CA SER A 443 6.60 -22.51 1.86
C SER A 443 6.38 -21.58 3.06
N VAL A 444 5.12 -21.19 3.29
CA VAL A 444 4.73 -20.34 4.42
C VAL A 444 4.65 -21.21 5.69
N LYS A 445 5.35 -20.81 6.77
CA LYS A 445 5.35 -21.51 8.06
C LYS A 445 4.85 -20.58 9.17
N SER A 446 3.68 -20.89 9.73
CA SER A 446 2.96 -20.02 10.67
C SER A 446 3.77 -19.62 11.90
N ASP A 447 4.57 -20.54 12.43
CA ASP A 447 5.33 -20.34 13.68
C ASP A 447 6.41 -19.25 13.55
N PHE A 448 6.80 -18.91 12.31
CA PHE A 448 7.84 -17.94 12.02
C PHE A 448 7.30 -16.57 11.56
N LEU A 449 6.03 -16.50 11.15
CA LEU A 449 5.40 -15.27 10.66
C LEU A 449 5.30 -14.17 11.74
N GLU A 450 5.24 -14.54 13.01
CA GLU A 450 5.19 -13.57 14.12
C GLU A 450 6.54 -12.92 14.44
N ALA A 451 7.62 -13.24 13.73
CA ALA A 451 8.94 -12.68 14.01
C ALA A 451 8.95 -11.14 14.00
N GLY A 452 9.37 -10.53 15.11
CA GLY A 452 9.47 -9.06 15.25
C GLY A 452 8.13 -8.29 15.30
N ILE A 453 6.96 -8.96 15.32
CA ILE A 453 5.67 -8.28 15.36
C ILE A 453 5.33 -7.74 16.76
N LEU A 454 4.58 -6.63 16.84
CA LEU A 454 4.11 -6.04 18.09
C LEU A 454 3.07 -6.94 18.78
N LYS A 455 3.30 -7.31 20.05
CA LYS A 455 2.40 -8.19 20.83
C LYS A 455 1.71 -7.47 21.98
N LYS A 456 2.26 -6.36 22.48
CA LYS A 456 1.67 -5.61 23.60
C LYS A 456 1.95 -4.12 23.52
N ILE A 457 0.95 -3.32 23.88
CA ILE A 457 1.10 -1.89 24.17
C ILE A 457 0.65 -1.65 25.61
N THR A 458 1.55 -1.12 26.43
CA THR A 458 1.20 -0.56 27.75
C THR A 458 0.96 0.93 27.59
N TYR A 459 -0.21 1.39 28.03
CA TYR A 459 -0.66 2.77 27.90
C TYR A 459 -0.18 3.65 29.07
N PRO A 460 -0.29 4.98 28.94
CA PRO A 460 -0.03 5.93 30.02
C PRO A 460 -0.75 5.62 31.34
N THR A 461 -1.96 5.08 31.27
CA THR A 461 -2.76 4.64 32.44
C THR A 461 -2.21 3.39 33.12
N LYS A 462 -1.14 2.79 32.59
CA LYS A 462 -0.53 1.52 33.00
C LYS A 462 -1.35 0.26 32.68
N GLY A 463 -2.60 0.40 32.23
CA GLY A 463 -3.30 -0.69 31.55
C GLY A 463 -2.66 -1.02 30.20
N TYR A 464 -2.98 -2.17 29.62
CA TYR A 464 -2.36 -2.64 28.38
C TYR A 464 -3.32 -3.42 27.48
N SER A 465 -2.96 -3.48 26.20
CA SER A 465 -3.58 -4.37 25.20
C SER A 465 -2.59 -5.42 24.75
N LEU A 466 -3.05 -6.67 24.62
CA LEU A 466 -2.35 -7.78 23.97
C LEU A 466 -2.94 -8.04 22.59
N PHE A 467 -2.08 -8.34 21.62
CA PHE A 467 -2.43 -8.64 20.24
C PHE A 467 -2.12 -10.10 19.91
N GLU A 468 -3.16 -10.85 19.56
CA GLU A 468 -3.05 -12.22 19.03
C GLU A 468 -3.26 -12.19 17.52
N TYR A 469 -2.45 -12.96 16.78
CA TYR A 469 -2.48 -12.99 15.32
C TYR A 469 -2.74 -14.40 14.81
N ALA A 470 -3.23 -14.49 13.58
CA ALA A 470 -3.35 -15.72 12.82
C ALA A 470 -2.79 -15.51 11.40
N PRO A 471 -2.29 -16.55 10.72
CA PRO A 471 -1.89 -16.43 9.32
C PRO A 471 -3.08 -16.07 8.44
N ASN A 472 -2.86 -15.18 7.47
CA ASN A 472 -3.79 -14.98 6.36
C ASN A 472 -3.97 -16.30 5.59
N ARG A 473 -5.10 -16.50 4.90
CA ARG A 473 -5.35 -17.72 4.12
C ARG A 473 -5.98 -17.41 2.78
N LEU A 474 -5.60 -18.17 1.77
CA LEU A 474 -6.09 -18.03 0.39
C LEU A 474 -6.06 -19.38 -0.33
N TYR A 475 -6.88 -19.50 -1.38
CA TYR A 475 -6.73 -20.60 -2.34
C TYR A 475 -5.58 -20.30 -3.28
N ARG A 476 -4.76 -21.32 -3.52
CA ARG A 476 -3.65 -21.27 -4.47
C ARG A 476 -3.82 -22.40 -5.47
N SER A 477 -3.74 -22.07 -6.75
CA SER A 477 -3.64 -23.07 -7.81
C SER A 477 -2.16 -23.41 -8.02
N SER A 478 -1.80 -24.68 -7.94
CA SER A 478 -0.47 -25.15 -8.26
C SER A 478 -0.52 -26.41 -9.12
N THR A 479 0.38 -26.48 -10.11
CA THR A 479 0.60 -27.71 -10.87
C THR A 479 1.50 -28.63 -10.06
N GLU A 480 0.99 -29.78 -9.67
CA GLU A 480 1.72 -30.81 -8.95
C GLU A 480 1.87 -32.05 -9.81
N LEU A 481 2.97 -32.78 -9.60
CA LEU A 481 3.19 -34.09 -10.21
C LEU A 481 2.51 -35.14 -9.35
N VAL A 482 1.42 -35.70 -9.84
CA VAL A 482 0.71 -36.79 -9.17
C VAL A 482 1.18 -38.10 -9.75
N GLN A 483 1.72 -38.97 -8.89
CA GLN A 483 1.97 -40.36 -9.25
C GLN A 483 0.63 -41.10 -9.29
N SER A 484 0.28 -41.60 -10.47
CA SER A 484 -0.90 -42.43 -10.70
C SER A 484 -0.49 -43.77 -11.28
N GLY A 485 -1.41 -44.72 -11.31
CA GLY A 485 -1.11 -46.00 -11.89
C GLY A 485 -2.32 -46.84 -12.24
N PHE A 486 -2.10 -47.78 -13.15
CA PHE A 486 -3.04 -48.82 -13.53
C PHE A 486 -2.51 -50.16 -13.09
N SER A 487 -3.38 -51.08 -12.72
CA SER A 487 -2.97 -52.43 -12.39
C SER A 487 -3.88 -53.46 -13.06
N CYS A 488 -3.28 -54.54 -13.53
CA CYS A 488 -3.97 -55.67 -14.12
C CYS A 488 -3.38 -56.94 -13.52
N PHE A 489 -4.21 -57.70 -12.81
CA PHE A 489 -3.78 -58.90 -12.10
C PHE A 489 -4.71 -60.08 -12.39
N ALA A 490 -4.10 -61.24 -12.61
CA ALA A 490 -4.78 -62.52 -12.63
C ALA A 490 -4.17 -63.42 -11.54
N SER A 491 -5.02 -64.18 -10.85
CA SER A 491 -4.64 -65.25 -9.92
C SER A 491 -5.61 -66.44 -10.07
N GLY A 492 -5.21 -67.63 -9.64
CA GLY A 492 -6.05 -68.84 -9.71
C GLY A 492 -5.76 -69.72 -10.93
N ILE A 493 -6.81 -70.28 -11.54
CA ILE A 493 -6.73 -71.33 -12.57
C ILE A 493 -7.49 -70.86 -13.81
N ASN A 494 -6.87 -70.94 -14.98
CA ASN A 494 -7.46 -70.56 -16.27
C ASN A 494 -8.13 -69.18 -16.24
N THR A 495 -7.51 -68.22 -15.55
CA THR A 495 -8.01 -66.86 -15.38
C THR A 495 -7.32 -65.91 -16.35
N THR A 496 -8.11 -65.03 -16.95
CA THR A 496 -7.60 -63.90 -17.73
C THR A 496 -8.24 -62.65 -17.16
N HIS A 497 -7.43 -61.65 -16.87
CA HIS A 497 -7.90 -60.32 -16.52
C HIS A 497 -7.43 -59.34 -17.58
N THR A 498 -8.28 -58.38 -17.88
CA THR A 498 -8.03 -57.37 -18.90
C THR A 498 -8.36 -56.01 -18.33
N TYR A 499 -7.47 -55.05 -18.56
CA TYR A 499 -7.69 -53.66 -18.19
C TYR A 499 -7.41 -52.76 -19.38
N THR A 500 -8.38 -51.95 -19.77
CA THR A 500 -8.30 -51.04 -20.91
C THR A 500 -8.26 -49.60 -20.40
N PHE A 501 -7.38 -48.78 -20.96
CA PHE A 501 -7.28 -47.36 -20.65
C PHE A 501 -6.99 -46.55 -21.91
N VAL A 502 -7.41 -45.29 -21.91
CA VAL A 502 -6.98 -44.30 -22.90
C VAL A 502 -5.75 -43.62 -22.33
N ALA A 503 -4.63 -43.63 -23.04
CA ALA A 503 -3.46 -42.92 -22.60
C ALA A 503 -3.71 -41.41 -22.67
N GLU A 504 -3.51 -40.75 -21.53
CA GLU A 504 -3.43 -39.30 -21.46
C GLU A 504 -1.95 -38.89 -21.54
N ASN A 505 -1.62 -37.65 -21.18
CA ASN A 505 -0.24 -37.18 -21.14
C ASN A 505 0.53 -37.76 -19.94
N TYR A 506 0.96 -39.01 -20.06
CA TYR A 506 1.73 -39.73 -19.04
C TYR A 506 3.24 -39.51 -19.19
N SER A 507 3.94 -39.35 -18.07
CA SER A 507 5.38 -39.16 -18.03
C SER A 507 6.08 -40.07 -17.02
N ASN A 508 7.35 -40.38 -17.29
CA ASN A 508 8.16 -41.34 -16.55
C ASN A 508 7.40 -42.65 -16.25
N THR A 509 6.68 -43.15 -17.25
CA THR A 509 5.83 -44.32 -17.09
C THR A 509 6.69 -45.57 -16.90
N ARG A 510 6.56 -46.19 -15.74
CA ARG A 510 7.19 -47.45 -15.35
C ARG A 510 6.16 -48.54 -15.33
N VAL A 511 6.48 -49.68 -15.91
CA VAL A 511 5.67 -50.88 -15.79
C VAL A 511 6.45 -51.92 -15.01
N HIS A 512 5.91 -52.25 -13.85
CA HIS A 512 6.37 -53.32 -12.97
C HIS A 512 5.57 -54.58 -13.26
N PHE A 513 6.25 -55.60 -13.77
CA PHE A 513 5.70 -56.92 -14.02
C PHE A 513 6.03 -57.83 -12.85
N SER A 514 5.01 -58.51 -12.33
CA SER A 514 5.16 -59.50 -11.27
C SER A 514 4.48 -60.80 -11.69
N LEU A 515 5.29 -61.81 -12.00
CA LEU A 515 4.83 -63.16 -12.29
C LEU A 515 5.42 -64.08 -11.23
N ARG A 516 4.57 -64.58 -10.33
CA ARG A 516 4.99 -65.48 -9.24
C ARG A 516 4.53 -66.90 -9.50
N LYS A 517 5.41 -67.84 -9.15
CA LYS A 517 5.22 -69.28 -9.22
C LYS A 517 4.92 -69.85 -7.82
N ILE A 518 4.00 -70.79 -7.74
CA ILE A 518 3.96 -71.79 -6.65
C ILE A 518 3.84 -73.18 -7.28
N GLY A 519 4.94 -73.94 -7.26
CA GLY A 519 5.01 -75.34 -7.70
C GLY A 519 5.44 -75.57 -9.16
N ASP A 520 6.08 -76.72 -9.43
CA ASP A 520 6.72 -77.08 -10.71
C ASP A 520 5.77 -76.95 -11.91
N LEU A 521 6.15 -76.11 -12.90
CA LEU A 521 5.32 -75.78 -14.08
C LEU A 521 5.53 -76.79 -15.23
N THR A 522 5.94 -78.01 -14.91
CA THR A 522 6.25 -79.07 -15.87
C THR A 522 4.95 -79.63 -16.48
N GLY A 523 4.79 -79.48 -17.80
CA GLY A 523 3.63 -80.01 -18.57
C GLY A 523 2.52 -79.01 -18.93
N LEU A 524 2.71 -77.70 -18.71
CA LEU A 524 1.74 -76.68 -19.14
C LEU A 524 1.80 -76.38 -20.65
N THR A 525 0.65 -76.14 -21.28
CA THR A 525 0.53 -75.75 -22.71
C THR A 525 0.91 -74.30 -22.98
N ASP A 526 0.84 -73.43 -21.98
CA ASP A 526 1.32 -72.04 -21.99
C ASP A 526 1.69 -71.60 -20.56
N ARG A 527 2.42 -70.50 -20.42
CA ARG A 527 2.91 -69.98 -19.13
C ARG A 527 2.17 -68.71 -18.72
N PRO A 528 2.08 -68.40 -17.41
CA PRO A 528 1.58 -67.10 -16.97
C PRO A 528 2.31 -65.98 -17.69
N HIS A 529 1.57 -65.02 -18.22
CA HIS A 529 2.15 -63.94 -18.99
C HIS A 529 1.31 -62.67 -18.90
N VAL A 530 1.98 -61.54 -19.17
CA VAL A 530 1.34 -60.24 -19.32
C VAL A 530 1.64 -59.67 -20.69
N ILE A 531 0.62 -59.17 -21.39
CA ILE A 531 0.73 -58.49 -22.69
C ILE A 531 0.17 -57.09 -22.56
N ILE A 532 0.88 -56.10 -23.11
CA ILE A 532 0.37 -54.73 -23.27
C ILE A 532 0.26 -54.44 -24.76
N LYS A 533 -0.96 -54.11 -25.20
CA LYS A 533 -1.29 -53.90 -26.61
C LYS A 533 -1.82 -52.49 -26.83
N ASN A 534 -1.33 -51.82 -27.86
CA ASN A 534 -1.94 -50.61 -28.39
C ASN A 534 -3.09 -51.03 -29.32
N LEU A 535 -4.33 -50.73 -28.94
CA LEU A 535 -5.51 -51.03 -29.73
C LEU A 535 -5.73 -50.05 -30.88
N THR A 536 -5.26 -48.81 -30.75
CA THR A 536 -5.36 -47.80 -31.81
C THR A 536 -4.49 -48.18 -33.03
N THR A 537 -3.27 -48.65 -32.79
CA THR A 537 -2.35 -49.08 -33.87
C THR A 537 -2.33 -50.60 -34.09
N ASN A 538 -3.06 -51.35 -33.26
CA ASN A 538 -3.09 -52.82 -33.22
C ASN A 538 -1.68 -53.47 -33.07
N THR A 539 -0.77 -52.81 -32.35
CA THR A 539 0.60 -53.29 -32.10
C THR A 539 0.76 -53.81 -30.66
N VAL A 540 1.58 -54.84 -30.47
CA VAL A 540 1.94 -55.31 -29.12
C VAL A 540 3.16 -54.53 -28.66
N LEU A 541 3.02 -53.75 -27.59
CA LEU A 541 4.10 -52.96 -27.01
C LEU A 541 5.05 -53.81 -26.18
N PHE A 542 4.50 -54.74 -25.40
CA PHE A 542 5.29 -55.55 -24.49
C PHE A 542 4.66 -56.91 -24.24
N THR A 543 5.49 -57.92 -23.98
CA THR A 543 5.06 -59.26 -23.57
C THR A 543 6.07 -59.82 -22.60
N VAL A 544 5.65 -60.12 -21.36
CA VAL A 544 6.47 -60.81 -20.36
C VAL A 544 5.85 -62.16 -20.09
N ARG A 545 6.65 -63.21 -20.20
CA ARG A 545 6.24 -64.59 -19.90
C ARG A 545 7.04 -65.12 -18.74
N ALA A 546 6.41 -65.89 -17.86
CA ALA A 546 7.10 -66.54 -16.76
C ALA A 546 8.14 -67.55 -17.29
N GLU A 547 9.29 -67.63 -16.62
CA GLU A 547 10.32 -68.63 -16.89
C GLU A 547 10.17 -69.86 -15.98
N ALA A 548 10.79 -70.98 -16.35
CA ALA A 548 10.70 -72.19 -15.55
C ALA A 548 11.49 -72.01 -14.24
N ASN A 549 10.85 -72.23 -13.10
CA ASN A 549 11.46 -72.21 -11.76
C ASN A 549 11.96 -70.85 -11.24
N VAL A 550 11.57 -69.74 -11.87
CA VAL A 550 12.00 -68.39 -11.48
C VAL A 550 10.79 -67.45 -11.42
N ASP A 551 10.63 -66.74 -10.32
CA ASP A 551 9.69 -65.61 -10.23
C ASP A 551 10.24 -64.45 -11.07
N VAL A 552 9.39 -63.86 -11.91
CA VAL A 552 9.77 -62.69 -12.72
C VAL A 552 9.24 -61.45 -12.03
N ASP A 553 10.16 -60.65 -11.51
CA ASP A 553 9.90 -59.35 -10.91
C ASP A 553 10.80 -58.34 -11.64
N TYR A 554 10.19 -57.53 -12.51
CA TYR A 554 10.92 -56.73 -13.49
C TYR A 554 10.21 -55.39 -13.75
N GLU A 555 10.98 -54.30 -13.78
CA GLU A 555 10.47 -52.96 -14.06
C GLU A 555 11.11 -52.39 -15.33
N THR A 556 10.32 -51.75 -16.19
CA THR A 556 10.80 -51.10 -17.40
C THR A 556 10.06 -49.80 -17.71
N ALA A 557 10.67 -48.92 -18.50
CA ALA A 557 10.01 -47.71 -19.00
C ALA A 557 9.22 -48.03 -20.29
N ILE A 558 7.99 -47.52 -20.40
CA ILE A 558 7.17 -47.66 -21.62
C ILE A 558 6.62 -46.28 -21.99
N TYR A 559 6.69 -45.92 -23.27
CA TYR A 559 6.04 -44.71 -23.79
C TYR A 559 4.63 -45.05 -24.30
N PHE A 560 3.64 -44.28 -23.87
CA PHE A 560 2.26 -44.36 -24.35
C PHE A 560 1.95 -43.08 -25.11
N GLU A 561 1.36 -43.22 -26.31
CA GLU A 561 0.98 -42.10 -27.16
C GLU A 561 -0.36 -41.54 -26.69
N GLU A 562 -0.41 -40.23 -26.44
CA GLU A 562 -1.61 -39.54 -25.97
C GLU A 562 -2.81 -39.76 -26.92
N GLY A 563 -3.97 -40.05 -26.36
CA GLY A 563 -5.20 -40.36 -27.09
C GLY A 563 -5.28 -41.79 -27.64
N HIS A 564 -4.21 -42.59 -27.56
CA HIS A 564 -4.26 -43.99 -27.96
C HIS A 564 -4.89 -44.87 -26.87
N VAL A 565 -5.62 -45.90 -27.30
CA VAL A 565 -6.27 -46.85 -26.39
C VAL A 565 -5.35 -48.06 -26.20
N TYR A 566 -5.08 -48.40 -24.95
CA TYR A 566 -4.21 -49.51 -24.58
C TYR A 566 -4.96 -50.55 -23.77
N GLU A 567 -4.50 -51.79 -23.88
CA GLU A 567 -5.09 -52.92 -23.19
C GLU A 567 -3.98 -53.78 -22.57
N MET A 568 -4.10 -54.02 -21.27
CA MET A 568 -3.26 -54.95 -20.54
C MET A 568 -4.00 -56.27 -20.36
N TYR A 569 -3.31 -57.38 -20.63
CA TYR A 569 -3.81 -58.73 -20.44
C TYR A 569 -2.91 -59.46 -19.46
N ALA A 570 -3.45 -59.86 -18.31
CA ALA A 570 -2.79 -60.81 -17.41
C ALA A 570 -3.45 -62.18 -17.59
N VAL A 571 -2.68 -63.17 -18.02
CA VAL A 571 -3.19 -64.50 -18.38
C VAL A 571 -2.52 -65.57 -17.52
N ILE A 572 -3.34 -66.42 -16.91
CA ILE A 572 -2.92 -67.66 -16.26
C ILE A 572 -3.58 -68.82 -16.99
N PRO A 573 -2.86 -69.53 -17.87
CA PRO A 573 -3.44 -70.59 -18.69
C PRO A 573 -3.39 -71.99 -18.03
N THR A 574 -3.01 -72.11 -16.76
CA THR A 574 -2.95 -73.42 -16.07
C THR A 574 -4.35 -73.95 -15.78
N THR A 575 -4.57 -75.25 -15.99
CA THR A 575 -5.78 -75.97 -15.57
C THR A 575 -5.55 -76.78 -14.29
N ASN A 576 -4.35 -76.72 -13.69
CA ASN A 576 -3.99 -77.48 -12.49
C ASN A 576 -4.41 -76.73 -11.22
N PRO A 577 -5.38 -77.24 -10.44
CA PRO A 577 -5.84 -76.59 -9.21
C PRO A 577 -4.83 -76.59 -8.07
N ALA A 578 -3.75 -77.38 -8.15
CA ALA A 578 -2.67 -77.38 -7.15
C ALA A 578 -1.63 -76.27 -7.39
N THR A 579 -1.69 -75.55 -8.51
CA THR A 579 -0.75 -74.48 -8.86
C THR A 579 -1.33 -73.12 -8.46
N LEU A 580 -0.74 -72.45 -7.47
CA LEU A 580 -1.07 -71.06 -7.15
C LEU A 580 -0.20 -70.15 -8.05
N ALA A 581 -0.70 -69.79 -9.24
CA ALA A 581 -0.03 -68.88 -10.17
C ALA A 581 -0.54 -67.44 -10.02
N TYR A 582 0.34 -66.48 -10.30
CA TYR A 582 0.04 -65.06 -10.31
C TYR A 582 0.71 -64.39 -11.52
N ALA A 583 -0.04 -63.57 -12.24
CA ALA A 583 0.50 -62.71 -13.29
C ALA A 583 -0.07 -61.30 -13.12
N GLY A 584 0.81 -60.31 -13.15
CA GLY A 584 0.46 -58.94 -12.87
C GLY A 584 1.33 -57.93 -13.60
N ALA A 585 0.72 -56.82 -14.01
CA ALA A 585 1.45 -55.59 -14.31
C ALA A 585 0.86 -54.42 -13.54
N ASN A 586 1.74 -53.61 -12.96
CA ASN A 586 1.44 -52.28 -12.45
C ASN A 586 2.12 -51.26 -13.34
N ILE A 587 1.35 -50.38 -13.95
CA ILE A 587 1.86 -49.19 -14.62
C ILE A 587 1.83 -48.07 -13.59
N ASN A 588 2.96 -47.45 -13.28
CA ASN A 588 3.07 -46.21 -12.52
C ASN A 588 3.52 -45.11 -13.47
N PHE A 589 2.88 -43.97 -13.45
CA PHE A 589 3.24 -42.81 -14.28
C PHE A 589 2.99 -41.53 -13.49
N TYR A 590 3.60 -40.45 -13.95
CA TYR A 590 3.38 -39.12 -13.43
C TYR A 590 2.59 -38.31 -14.45
N GLN A 591 1.68 -37.50 -13.95
CA GLN A 591 0.99 -36.49 -14.74
C GLN A 591 0.99 -35.17 -13.97
N GLU A 592 1.04 -34.08 -14.71
CA GLU A 592 0.83 -32.75 -14.15
C GLU A 592 -0.66 -32.53 -13.93
N GLN A 593 -1.04 -32.27 -12.68
CA GLN A 593 -2.40 -31.94 -12.31
C GLN A 593 -2.43 -30.58 -11.63
N VAL A 594 -3.35 -29.72 -12.04
CA VAL A 594 -3.64 -28.46 -11.34
C VAL A 594 -4.48 -28.79 -10.12
N VAL A 595 -3.99 -28.40 -8.94
CA VAL A 595 -4.67 -28.60 -7.66
C VAL A 595 -4.85 -27.24 -7.00
N ASP A 596 -6.07 -26.96 -6.55
CA ASP A 596 -6.36 -25.81 -5.70
C ASP A 596 -6.20 -26.20 -4.22
N VAL A 597 -5.18 -25.64 -3.57
CA VAL A 597 -4.86 -25.93 -2.18
C VAL A 597 -5.12 -24.68 -1.33
N LEU A 598 -5.86 -24.87 -0.24
CA LEU A 598 -6.03 -23.83 0.78
C LEU A 598 -4.75 -23.73 1.61
N ASN A 599 -4.04 -22.62 1.46
CA ASN A 599 -2.75 -22.40 2.10
C ASN A 599 -2.79 -21.20 3.06
N ASN A 600 -1.81 -21.18 3.97
CA ASN A 600 -1.44 -19.93 4.63
C ASN A 600 -0.91 -18.98 3.54
N GLY A 601 -1.43 -17.76 3.55
CA GLY A 601 -1.19 -16.72 2.55
C GLY A 601 -0.26 -15.63 3.07
N TYR A 602 -0.43 -14.44 2.51
CA TYR A 602 0.40 -13.26 2.77
C TYR A 602 0.36 -12.82 4.24
N GLY A 603 1.37 -13.17 5.05
CA GLY A 603 1.55 -12.63 6.39
C GLY A 603 0.44 -12.96 7.40
N LEU A 604 0.23 -12.05 8.35
CA LEU A 604 -0.66 -12.20 9.51
C LEU A 604 -1.89 -11.30 9.44
N ARG A 605 -2.92 -11.66 10.21
CA ARG A 605 -4.07 -10.81 10.56
C ARG A 605 -4.31 -10.82 12.06
N VAL A 606 -4.91 -9.78 12.60
CA VAL A 606 -5.30 -9.72 14.02
C VAL A 606 -6.43 -10.71 14.28
N GLU A 607 -6.22 -11.65 15.20
CA GLU A 607 -7.28 -12.55 15.66
C GLU A 607 -7.98 -12.01 16.89
N LYS A 608 -7.23 -11.52 17.88
CA LYS A 608 -7.80 -10.92 19.10
C LYS A 608 -7.03 -9.70 19.58
N ILE A 609 -7.76 -8.82 20.24
CA ILE A 609 -7.22 -7.73 21.06
C ILE A 609 -7.77 -7.90 22.46
N LEU A 610 -6.89 -8.17 23.43
CA LEU A 610 -7.24 -8.40 24.83
C LEU A 610 -6.81 -7.21 25.67
N ASN A 611 -7.69 -6.72 26.54
CA ASN A 611 -7.47 -5.49 27.28
C ASN A 611 -7.43 -5.74 28.79
N TYR A 612 -6.48 -5.10 29.46
CA TYR A 612 -6.21 -5.24 30.89
C TYR A 612 -6.06 -3.87 31.55
N ASP A 613 -6.45 -3.79 32.83
CA ASP A 613 -6.21 -2.61 33.65
C ASP A 613 -4.78 -2.55 34.21
N CYS A 614 -4.49 -1.49 34.98
CA CYS A 614 -3.17 -1.27 35.58
C CYS A 614 -2.81 -2.22 36.73
N THR A 615 -3.73 -3.09 37.13
CA THR A 615 -3.58 -4.09 38.19
C THR A 615 -3.61 -5.52 37.65
N ASP A 616 -3.38 -5.69 36.34
CA ASP A 616 -3.41 -6.97 35.62
C ASP A 616 -4.80 -7.66 35.61
N ASN A 617 -5.89 -6.95 35.92
CA ASN A 617 -7.21 -7.53 35.74
C ASN A 617 -7.64 -7.41 34.28
N PHE A 618 -8.13 -8.51 33.74
CA PHE A 618 -8.73 -8.56 32.42
C PHE A 618 -10.04 -7.77 32.37
N LEU A 619 -10.19 -6.92 31.36
CA LEU A 619 -11.36 -6.03 31.18
C LEU A 619 -12.33 -6.59 30.14
N ASP A 620 -11.88 -6.65 28.89
CA ASP A 620 -12.64 -7.07 27.74
C ASP A 620 -11.71 -7.61 26.65
N PHE A 621 -12.28 -8.26 25.64
CA PHE A 621 -11.56 -8.54 24.41
C PHE A 621 -12.44 -8.40 23.18
N LYS A 622 -11.76 -8.14 22.07
CA LYS A 622 -12.33 -8.20 20.73
C LYS A 622 -11.77 -9.41 20.01
N ALA A 623 -12.62 -10.17 19.34
CA ALA A 623 -12.19 -11.24 18.44
C ALA A 623 -12.66 -10.94 17.02
N PHE A 624 -11.80 -11.20 16.06
CA PHE A 624 -12.03 -10.93 14.65
C PHE A 624 -12.09 -12.25 13.88
N LYS A 625 -13.14 -12.42 13.09
CA LYS A 625 -13.27 -13.49 12.10
C LYS A 625 -13.38 -12.87 10.72
N TYR A 626 -12.81 -13.54 9.73
CA TYR A 626 -12.58 -12.98 8.41
C TYR A 626 -13.13 -13.89 7.32
N GLY A 627 -13.35 -13.32 6.14
CA GLY A 627 -13.83 -14.05 4.97
C GLY A 627 -15.33 -14.33 5.04
N VAL A 628 -15.91 -14.68 3.89
CA VAL A 628 -17.35 -14.88 3.74
C VAL A 628 -17.80 -15.99 4.69
N SER A 629 -18.84 -15.70 5.49
CA SER A 629 -19.32 -16.63 6.52
C SER A 629 -18.22 -17.09 7.49
N GLU A 630 -17.26 -16.21 7.80
CA GLU A 630 -16.20 -16.44 8.78
C GLU A 630 -15.23 -17.59 8.41
N ASN A 631 -15.12 -17.94 7.11
CA ASN A 631 -14.29 -19.04 6.61
C ASN A 631 -12.76 -18.81 6.70
N GLY A 632 -12.34 -17.58 6.96
CA GLY A 632 -10.95 -17.14 7.10
C GLY A 632 -10.19 -16.95 5.80
N ILE A 633 -10.87 -16.93 4.65
CA ILE A 633 -10.27 -16.89 3.31
C ILE A 633 -10.36 -15.48 2.72
N GLY A 634 -9.23 -14.93 2.28
CA GLY A 634 -9.14 -13.64 1.60
C GLY A 634 -9.06 -13.78 0.08
N ILE A 635 -9.23 -12.65 -0.62
CA ILE A 635 -9.13 -12.53 -2.08
C ILE A 635 -7.86 -11.76 -2.41
N VAL A 636 -7.03 -12.31 -3.30
CA VAL A 636 -5.88 -11.59 -3.85
C VAL A 636 -6.36 -10.71 -5.00
N ILE A 637 -5.96 -9.43 -4.99
CA ILE A 637 -6.40 -8.43 -5.97
C ILE A 637 -5.87 -8.76 -7.37
N SER A 638 -4.63 -9.25 -7.46
CA SER A 638 -4.07 -9.80 -8.70
C SER A 638 -4.39 -11.31 -8.76
N ASP A 639 -5.35 -11.72 -9.58
CA ASP A 639 -5.78 -13.13 -9.67
C ASP A 639 -4.68 -14.02 -10.30
N LEU A 640 -3.98 -13.53 -11.33
CA LEU A 640 -2.93 -14.26 -12.04
C LEU A 640 -1.71 -14.51 -11.16
N PHE A 641 -1.55 -13.74 -10.08
CA PHE A 641 -0.56 -14.04 -9.06
C PHE A 641 -0.88 -15.35 -8.33
N GLN A 642 -2.16 -15.73 -8.17
CA GLN A 642 -2.56 -16.95 -7.47
C GLN A 642 -2.13 -18.23 -8.21
N SER A 643 -1.90 -18.16 -9.52
CA SER A 643 -1.31 -19.26 -10.30
C SER A 643 0.21 -19.30 -10.23
N PHE A 644 0.86 -18.35 -9.55
CA PHE A 644 2.29 -18.28 -9.29
C PHE A 644 3.18 -18.74 -10.48
N PRO A 645 3.08 -18.09 -11.64
CA PRO A 645 3.93 -18.46 -12.77
C PRO A 645 5.32 -17.93 -12.49
N PHE A 646 6.11 -18.77 -11.82
CA PHE A 646 7.56 -18.62 -11.67
C PHE A 646 8.30 -19.14 -12.91
N GLU A 647 7.58 -19.62 -13.91
CA GLU A 647 8.16 -20.21 -15.11
C GLU A 647 7.52 -19.65 -16.38
N ARG A 648 8.33 -19.51 -17.42
CA ARG A 648 7.88 -19.12 -18.76
C ARG A 648 8.53 -20.03 -19.80
N VAL A 649 7.76 -20.33 -20.84
CA VAL A 649 8.25 -20.96 -22.06
C VAL A 649 8.59 -19.87 -23.07
N GLN A 650 9.82 -19.83 -23.55
CA GLN A 650 10.26 -18.88 -24.58
C GLN A 650 10.92 -19.61 -25.75
N LYS A 651 10.75 -19.07 -26.95
CA LYS A 651 11.47 -19.54 -28.13
C LYS A 651 12.86 -18.93 -28.15
N PHE A 652 13.87 -19.78 -28.18
CA PHE A 652 15.26 -19.40 -28.41
C PHE A 652 15.55 -19.50 -29.91
N MET A 653 16.17 -18.47 -30.49
CA MET A 653 16.62 -18.43 -31.87
C MET A 653 18.13 -18.30 -31.95
N HIS A 654 18.79 -19.29 -32.57
CA HIS A 654 20.24 -19.25 -32.79
C HIS A 654 20.58 -19.10 -34.26
N GLY A 655 21.41 -18.11 -34.58
CA GLY A 655 21.91 -17.89 -35.92
C GLY A 655 23.25 -18.59 -36.16
N VAL A 656 23.30 -19.41 -37.21
CA VAL A 656 24.52 -20.09 -37.68
C VAL A 656 24.99 -19.44 -38.98
N ILE A 657 26.29 -19.11 -39.04
CA ILE A 657 26.93 -18.58 -40.26
C ILE A 657 27.08 -19.73 -41.26
N LEU A 658 26.45 -19.60 -42.44
CA LEU A 658 26.68 -20.49 -43.56
C LEU A 658 27.81 -19.92 -44.42
N SER A 659 28.98 -20.55 -44.40
CA SER A 659 30.05 -20.29 -45.35
C SER A 659 30.04 -21.37 -46.44
N THR A 660 29.47 -21.06 -47.60
CA THR A 660 29.73 -21.82 -48.84
C THR A 660 30.83 -21.13 -49.64
N PRO A 661 31.84 -21.84 -50.17
CA PRO A 661 32.89 -21.23 -50.98
C PRO A 661 32.31 -20.46 -52.17
N GLY A 662 32.51 -19.13 -52.21
CA GLY A 662 32.12 -18.26 -53.34
C GLY A 662 30.86 -17.40 -53.14
N ASN A 663 30.15 -17.50 -52.01
CA ASN A 663 28.99 -16.64 -51.69
C ASN A 663 29.23 -15.79 -50.43
N THR A 664 28.52 -14.66 -50.34
CA THR A 664 28.43 -13.86 -49.11
C THR A 664 27.87 -14.69 -47.96
N PRO A 665 28.47 -14.68 -46.75
CA PRO A 665 27.98 -15.44 -45.60
C PRO A 665 26.53 -15.08 -45.29
N GLY A 666 25.65 -16.08 -45.22
CA GLY A 666 24.25 -15.93 -44.80
C GLY A 666 24.06 -16.40 -43.37
N CYS A 667 23.15 -15.78 -42.62
CA CYS A 667 22.77 -16.24 -41.29
C CYS A 667 21.50 -17.12 -41.37
N ARG A 668 21.61 -18.39 -40.97
CA ARG A 668 20.46 -19.29 -40.85
C ARG A 668 20.01 -19.39 -39.40
N THR A 669 18.73 -19.17 -39.12
CA THR A 669 18.17 -19.30 -37.78
C THR A 669 17.59 -20.69 -37.53
N VAL A 670 17.87 -21.25 -36.35
CA VAL A 670 17.22 -22.44 -35.80
C VAL A 670 16.44 -22.01 -34.56
N SER A 671 15.17 -22.43 -34.46
CA SER A 671 14.33 -22.15 -33.30
C SER A 671 14.19 -23.39 -32.43
N LYS A 672 14.41 -23.24 -31.13
CA LYS A 672 14.15 -24.26 -30.10
C LYS A 672 13.33 -23.63 -28.97
N THR A 673 12.68 -24.45 -28.16
CA THR A 673 11.90 -23.98 -27.00
C THR A 673 12.72 -24.17 -25.72
N VAL A 674 12.77 -23.14 -24.87
CA VAL A 674 13.46 -23.14 -23.58
C VAL A 674 12.47 -22.76 -22.49
N ARG A 675 12.58 -23.39 -21.32
CA ARG A 675 11.85 -23.01 -20.10
C ARG A 675 12.77 -22.20 -19.20
N LEU A 676 12.28 -21.06 -18.73
CA LEU A 676 12.97 -20.20 -17.77
C LEU A 676 12.22 -20.23 -16.45
N PHE A 677 12.96 -20.29 -15.35
CA PHE A 677 12.45 -20.33 -13.98
C PHE A 677 13.02 -19.15 -13.21
N TYR A 678 12.18 -18.49 -12.42
CA TYR A 678 12.48 -17.29 -11.67
C TYR A 678 12.16 -17.51 -10.18
N ASP A 679 12.88 -16.81 -9.30
CA ASP A 679 12.62 -16.81 -7.86
C ASP A 679 11.37 -16.01 -7.44
N SER A 680 10.93 -15.14 -8.33
CA SER A 680 9.83 -14.19 -8.15
C SER A 680 8.78 -14.40 -9.24
N SER A 681 7.53 -14.07 -8.93
CA SER A 681 6.42 -14.25 -9.87
C SER A 681 6.58 -13.34 -11.08
N LEU A 682 6.23 -13.85 -12.26
CA LEU A 682 6.17 -13.07 -13.50
C LEU A 682 5.06 -12.00 -13.49
N TYR A 683 4.10 -12.10 -12.57
CA TYR A 683 3.08 -11.10 -12.36
C TYR A 683 3.36 -10.32 -11.08
N PRO A 684 3.28 -8.98 -11.10
CA PRO A 684 3.50 -8.18 -9.91
C PRO A 684 2.36 -8.38 -8.90
N LEU A 685 2.69 -8.35 -7.61
CA LEU A 685 1.71 -8.22 -6.55
C LEU A 685 1.13 -6.80 -6.56
N THR A 686 -0.16 -6.69 -6.83
CA THR A 686 -0.89 -5.42 -6.64
C THR A 686 -1.22 -5.24 -5.17
N TYR A 687 -0.66 -4.20 -4.56
CA TYR A 687 -0.97 -3.81 -3.18
C TYR A 687 -2.06 -2.74 -3.14
N TYR A 688 -3.04 -2.95 -2.26
CA TYR A 688 -4.00 -1.94 -1.81
C TYR A 688 -3.77 -1.71 -0.31
N GLN A 689 -3.48 -0.47 0.08
CA GLN A 689 -3.17 -0.12 1.48
C GLN A 689 -2.11 -1.03 2.13
N GLY A 690 -1.05 -1.37 1.39
CA GLY A 690 0.04 -2.23 1.88
C GLY A 690 -0.28 -3.73 1.98
N SER A 691 -1.47 -4.17 1.54
CA SER A 691 -1.86 -5.59 1.46
C SER A 691 -2.26 -5.99 0.03
N PRO A 692 -1.80 -7.14 -0.49
CA PRO A 692 -2.31 -7.70 -1.75
C PRO A 692 -3.55 -8.57 -1.55
N LEU A 693 -3.89 -8.89 -0.30
CA LEU A 693 -5.01 -9.73 0.09
C LEU A 693 -6.03 -8.92 0.90
N LEU A 694 -7.30 -9.02 0.51
CA LEU A 694 -8.42 -8.32 1.13
C LEU A 694 -9.53 -9.31 1.52
N TYR A 695 -10.23 -9.01 2.61
CA TYR A 695 -11.39 -9.76 3.06
C TYR A 695 -12.69 -9.07 2.63
N GLN A 696 -13.62 -9.84 2.08
CA GLN A 696 -14.96 -9.34 1.76
C GLN A 696 -15.82 -9.18 3.01
N GLU A 697 -15.63 -10.00 4.05
CA GLU A 697 -16.39 -9.92 5.30
C GLU A 697 -15.46 -9.95 6.51
N ILE A 698 -15.81 -9.18 7.53
CA ILE A 698 -15.16 -9.19 8.84
C ILE A 698 -16.23 -9.18 9.93
N ALA A 699 -16.20 -10.16 10.81
CA ALA A 699 -17.02 -10.20 12.01
C ALA A 699 -16.18 -9.81 13.24
N GLU A 700 -16.56 -8.72 13.90
CA GLU A 700 -15.99 -8.23 15.17
C GLU A 700 -16.93 -8.66 16.30
N TYR A 701 -16.43 -9.52 17.19
CA TYR A 701 -17.12 -9.98 18.39
C TYR A 701 -16.60 -9.24 19.62
N HIS A 702 -17.50 -8.79 20.49
CA HIS A 702 -17.16 -8.05 21.71
C HIS A 702 -17.52 -8.86 22.96
N PHE A 703 -16.56 -9.12 23.84
CA PHE A 703 -16.78 -9.89 25.06
C PHE A 703 -16.47 -9.04 26.30
N ALA A 704 -17.31 -9.09 27.33
CA ALA A 704 -17.05 -8.42 28.61
C ALA A 704 -16.64 -9.44 29.68
N GLY A 705 -15.51 -9.17 30.37
CA GLY A 705 -15.03 -9.97 31.50
C GLY A 705 -14.47 -11.35 31.13
N THR A 706 -13.85 -12.02 32.12
CA THR A 706 -13.14 -13.30 31.96
C THR A 706 -14.04 -14.55 31.88
N THR A 707 -15.33 -14.42 32.22
CA THR A 707 -16.21 -15.57 32.50
C THR A 707 -17.28 -15.83 31.43
N SER A 708 -17.42 -14.98 30.42
CA SER A 708 -18.47 -15.09 29.41
C SER A 708 -17.97 -15.90 28.20
N ALA A 709 -18.47 -17.12 28.01
CA ALA A 709 -18.19 -17.92 26.80
C ALA A 709 -18.86 -17.34 25.52
N LEU A 710 -19.79 -16.40 25.69
CA LEU A 710 -20.57 -15.77 24.62
C LEU A 710 -20.25 -14.27 24.57
N SER A 711 -20.21 -13.71 23.36
CA SER A 711 -19.97 -12.28 23.18
C SER A 711 -21.25 -11.51 23.47
N ASN A 712 -21.14 -10.23 23.87
CA ASN A 712 -22.29 -9.33 24.10
C ASN A 712 -23.02 -8.92 22.80
N GLY A 713 -22.59 -9.47 21.66
CA GLY A 713 -23.00 -9.10 20.32
C GLY A 713 -21.84 -9.20 19.33
N LYS A 714 -22.17 -9.04 18.05
CA LYS A 714 -21.19 -8.99 16.98
C LYS A 714 -21.56 -7.94 15.94
N MET A 715 -20.56 -7.44 15.24
CA MET A 715 -20.70 -6.55 14.09
C MET A 715 -20.10 -7.25 12.87
N ILE A 716 -20.83 -7.33 11.76
CA ILE A 716 -20.30 -7.82 10.49
C ILE A 716 -20.20 -6.65 9.52
N LYS A 717 -19.00 -6.44 8.97
CA LYS A 717 -18.76 -5.48 7.90
C LYS A 717 -18.48 -6.22 6.60
N THR A 718 -19.19 -5.83 5.53
CA THR A 718 -19.02 -6.39 4.19
C THR A 718 -18.46 -5.34 3.25
N TYR A 719 -17.38 -5.66 2.54
CA TYR A 719 -16.62 -4.79 1.67
C TYR A 719 -16.68 -5.26 0.22
N LYS A 720 -16.67 -4.30 -0.71
CA LYS A 720 -16.46 -4.58 -2.14
C LYS A 720 -14.98 -4.83 -2.38
N VAL A 721 -14.67 -6.01 -2.91
CA VAL A 721 -13.33 -6.40 -3.36
C VAL A 721 -13.42 -6.78 -4.83
N GLU A 722 -12.65 -6.11 -5.66
CA GLU A 722 -12.56 -6.27 -7.11
C GLU A 722 -11.11 -6.62 -7.47
N GLN A 723 -10.96 -7.63 -8.32
CA GLN A 723 -9.68 -8.03 -8.86
C GLN A 723 -9.25 -7.07 -9.98
N ASP A 724 -7.96 -7.05 -10.26
CA ASP A 724 -7.40 -6.27 -11.35
C ASP A 724 -7.98 -6.70 -12.69
N ALA A 725 -8.16 -5.73 -13.59
CA ALA A 725 -8.63 -6.02 -14.92
C ALA A 725 -7.55 -6.76 -15.72
N SER A 726 -7.96 -7.60 -16.67
CA SER A 726 -7.06 -8.35 -17.52
C SER A 726 -7.27 -7.98 -18.98
N LEU A 727 -6.17 -7.74 -19.69
CA LEU A 727 -6.13 -7.42 -21.12
C LEU A 727 -5.49 -8.60 -21.85
N PRO A 728 -6.20 -9.28 -22.77
CA PRO A 728 -5.59 -10.24 -23.67
C PRO A 728 -4.59 -9.54 -24.61
N VAL A 729 -3.38 -10.07 -24.71
CA VAL A 729 -2.27 -9.45 -25.47
C VAL A 729 -1.61 -10.44 -26.42
N VAL A 730 -0.76 -9.90 -27.29
CA VAL A 730 -0.12 -10.63 -28.39
C VAL A 730 0.76 -11.79 -27.92
N ASP A 731 0.83 -12.82 -28.78
CA ASP A 731 1.72 -13.97 -28.62
C ASP A 731 3.19 -13.51 -28.51
N GLY A 732 3.88 -13.98 -27.47
CA GLY A 732 5.22 -13.55 -27.10
C GLY A 732 5.32 -12.80 -25.77
N TYR A 733 4.24 -12.21 -25.24
CA TYR A 733 4.24 -11.69 -23.86
C TYR A 733 4.33 -12.83 -22.83
N LEU A 734 4.68 -12.53 -21.57
CA LEU A 734 4.90 -13.50 -20.47
C LEU A 734 3.80 -14.58 -20.36
N SER A 735 2.57 -14.27 -20.80
CA SER A 735 1.38 -15.06 -20.51
C SER A 735 0.12 -14.76 -21.34
N THR A 736 0.22 -14.14 -22.52
CA THR A 736 -0.94 -13.68 -23.34
C THR A 736 -1.97 -12.79 -22.61
N ILE A 737 -1.73 -12.43 -21.34
CA ILE A 737 -2.63 -11.63 -20.50
C ILE A 737 -1.79 -10.59 -19.74
N PHE A 738 -2.15 -9.31 -19.88
CA PHE A 738 -1.58 -8.19 -19.15
C PHE A 738 -2.55 -7.72 -18.05
N GLN A 739 -2.07 -7.47 -16.83
CA GLN A 739 -2.91 -6.99 -15.73
C GLN A 739 -2.94 -5.46 -15.68
N LEU A 740 -4.13 -4.91 -15.48
CA LEU A 740 -4.40 -3.49 -15.35
C LEU A 740 -4.91 -3.19 -13.95
N PRO A 741 -4.14 -2.47 -13.12
CA PRO A 741 -4.51 -2.20 -11.73
C PRO A 741 -5.73 -1.27 -11.65
N VAL A 742 -6.77 -1.66 -10.89
CA VAL A 742 -7.99 -0.84 -10.66
C VAL A 742 -8.23 -0.58 -9.17
N LYS A 743 -7.17 -0.12 -8.49
CA LYS A 743 -7.13 0.03 -7.02
C LYS A 743 -8.24 0.92 -6.45
N TRP A 744 -8.61 2.00 -7.13
CA TRP A 744 -9.57 3.00 -6.64
C TRP A 744 -10.99 2.45 -6.43
N LYS A 745 -11.30 1.27 -7.01
CA LYS A 745 -12.58 0.58 -6.84
C LYS A 745 -12.67 -0.22 -5.53
N ASN A 746 -11.54 -0.55 -4.90
CA ASN A 746 -11.50 -1.50 -3.79
C ASN A 746 -11.88 -0.91 -2.41
N SER A 747 -12.19 -1.82 -1.47
CA SER A 747 -12.43 -1.59 -0.03
C SER A 747 -13.52 -0.58 0.32
N LYS A 748 -14.55 -0.44 -0.52
CA LYS A 748 -15.77 0.31 -0.16
C LYS A 748 -16.71 -0.55 0.69
N LEU A 749 -17.27 0.03 1.75
CA LEU A 749 -18.11 -0.67 2.73
C LEU A 749 -19.55 -0.79 2.21
N ILE A 750 -19.95 -2.00 1.79
CA ILE A 750 -21.28 -2.29 1.22
C ILE A 750 -22.32 -2.50 2.33
N SER A 751 -21.95 -3.12 3.46
CA SER A 751 -22.89 -3.31 4.57
C SER A 751 -22.20 -3.30 5.94
N GLU A 752 -22.92 -2.78 6.94
CA GLU A 752 -22.63 -2.96 8.36
C GLU A 752 -23.85 -3.56 9.06
N SER A 753 -23.71 -4.77 9.59
CA SER A 753 -24.76 -5.50 10.31
C SER A 753 -24.40 -5.63 11.79
N TYR A 754 -25.28 -5.19 12.68
CA TYR A 754 -25.08 -5.24 14.14
C TYR A 754 -26.03 -6.27 14.75
N PHE A 755 -25.46 -7.22 15.47
CA PHE A 755 -26.18 -8.31 16.10
C PHE A 755 -26.12 -8.18 17.62
N LYS A 756 -27.25 -8.42 18.27
CA LYS A 756 -27.35 -8.54 19.72
C LYS A 756 -27.38 -10.01 20.09
N GLU A 757 -26.62 -10.38 21.11
CA GLU A 757 -26.69 -11.73 21.68
C GLU A 757 -27.89 -11.84 22.65
N SER A 758 -28.61 -12.95 22.58
CA SER A 758 -29.59 -13.36 23.57
C SER A 758 -29.72 -14.88 23.61
N ASN A 759 -29.53 -15.48 24.79
CA ASN A 759 -29.65 -16.93 25.05
C ASN A 759 -28.78 -17.80 24.12
N GLY A 760 -27.55 -17.37 23.83
CA GLY A 760 -26.60 -18.07 22.97
C GLY A 760 -26.82 -17.90 21.47
N THR A 761 -27.80 -17.08 21.06
CA THR A 761 -28.13 -16.82 19.66
C THR A 761 -27.94 -15.34 19.33
N TYR A 762 -27.47 -15.05 18.11
CA TYR A 762 -27.26 -13.69 17.62
C TYR A 762 -28.44 -13.23 16.76
N TYR A 763 -29.12 -12.17 17.19
CA TYR A 763 -30.24 -11.58 16.46
C TYR A 763 -29.79 -10.28 15.80
N LEU A 764 -30.06 -10.15 14.51
CA LEU A 764 -29.79 -8.92 13.78
C LEU A 764 -30.66 -7.79 14.37
N ASN A 765 -30.04 -6.67 14.73
CA ASN A 765 -30.72 -5.52 15.35
C ASN A 765 -30.72 -4.30 14.41
N ARG A 766 -29.60 -4.05 13.74
CA ARG A 766 -29.43 -2.92 12.83
C ARG A 766 -28.62 -3.33 11.62
N ARG A 767 -29.00 -2.88 10.43
CA ARG A 767 -28.21 -3.05 9.22
C ARG A 767 -28.15 -1.75 8.43
N ILE A 768 -26.96 -1.38 7.99
CA ILE A 768 -26.75 -0.29 7.05
C ILE A 768 -26.26 -0.92 5.75
N ASN A 769 -26.90 -0.60 4.63
CA ASN A 769 -26.47 -0.99 3.29
C ASN A 769 -26.05 0.26 2.53
N SER A 770 -24.96 0.18 1.78
CA SER A 770 -24.41 1.29 0.99
C SER A 770 -24.25 0.85 -0.47
N GLU A 771 -24.68 1.70 -1.39
CA GLU A 771 -24.52 1.52 -2.83
C GLU A 771 -23.60 2.61 -3.39
N TYR A 772 -22.78 2.26 -4.37
CA TYR A 772 -21.76 3.15 -4.92
C TYR A 772 -21.89 3.29 -6.44
N VAL A 773 -21.52 4.46 -6.97
CA VAL A 773 -21.41 4.74 -8.40
C VAL A 773 -19.96 4.99 -8.77
N ASP A 774 -19.54 4.45 -9.92
CA ASP A 774 -18.21 4.66 -10.48
C ASP A 774 -18.26 5.78 -11.50
N VAL A 775 -17.35 6.74 -11.37
CA VAL A 775 -17.05 7.73 -12.41
C VAL A 775 -15.66 7.41 -12.91
N GLU A 776 -15.57 6.90 -14.15
CA GLU A 776 -14.31 6.44 -14.75
C GLU A 776 -14.07 7.05 -16.14
N GLY A 777 -12.81 7.18 -16.50
CA GLY A 777 -12.34 7.66 -17.79
C GLY A 777 -11.05 6.97 -18.22
N ILE A 778 -10.70 7.14 -19.50
CA ILE A 778 -9.38 6.79 -20.03
C ILE A 778 -8.64 8.11 -20.22
N ASN A 779 -7.65 8.35 -19.38
CA ASN A 779 -6.87 9.59 -19.40
C ASN A 779 -5.44 9.40 -19.90
N GLY A 780 -4.94 8.16 -20.01
CA GLY A 780 -3.59 7.91 -20.50
C GLY A 780 -3.45 6.58 -21.23
N ARG A 781 -2.25 6.36 -21.76
CA ARG A 781 -1.82 5.11 -22.42
C ARG A 781 -0.36 4.83 -22.10
N GLY A 782 0.03 3.57 -22.07
CA GLY A 782 1.43 3.14 -22.13
C GLY A 782 1.64 2.16 -23.29
N LEU A 783 2.90 1.89 -23.61
CA LEU A 783 3.30 0.91 -24.63
C LEU A 783 4.16 -0.16 -23.96
N LYS A 784 3.62 -1.37 -23.80
CA LYS A 784 4.41 -2.50 -23.28
C LYS A 784 5.14 -3.16 -24.44
N LEU A 785 6.42 -3.46 -24.28
CA LEU A 785 7.22 -4.12 -25.32
C LEU A 785 8.30 -5.04 -24.73
N GLY A 786 8.85 -5.91 -25.56
CA GLY A 786 9.93 -6.82 -25.16
C GLY A 786 10.36 -7.76 -26.28
N TYR A 787 11.40 -8.54 -26.02
CA TYR A 787 11.90 -9.53 -26.98
C TYR A 787 10.97 -10.75 -27.04
N ARG A 788 10.54 -11.11 -28.25
CA ARG A 788 9.76 -12.32 -28.53
C ARG A 788 10.63 -13.57 -28.49
N TYR A 789 11.91 -13.44 -28.80
CA TYR A 789 12.88 -14.55 -28.86
C TYR A 789 14.13 -14.22 -28.07
N ILE A 790 14.70 -15.22 -27.39
CA ILE A 790 16.09 -15.11 -26.91
C ILE A 790 16.99 -15.38 -28.12
N ARG A 791 17.92 -14.47 -28.44
CA ARG A 791 18.81 -14.63 -29.60
C ARG A 791 20.25 -14.88 -29.20
N SER A 792 20.94 -15.75 -29.94
CA SER A 792 22.40 -15.89 -29.90
C SER A 792 22.97 -16.27 -31.28
N GLY A 793 24.29 -16.20 -31.45
CA GLY A 793 24.98 -16.46 -32.72
C GLY A 793 24.94 -15.27 -33.67
N CYS A 794 24.87 -15.49 -35.00
CA CYS A 794 24.72 -14.41 -35.96
C CYS A 794 23.29 -13.84 -35.99
N TYR A 795 23.11 -12.56 -36.31
CA TYR A 795 21.79 -11.94 -36.45
C TYR A 795 21.86 -10.66 -37.31
N PHE A 796 20.71 -10.13 -37.68
CA PHE A 796 20.57 -8.84 -38.38
C PHE A 796 20.49 -7.69 -37.37
N ASN A 797 21.16 -6.56 -37.64
CA ASN A 797 21.07 -5.35 -36.82
C ASN A 797 20.71 -4.15 -37.75
N PRO A 798 19.61 -3.41 -37.50
CA PRO A 798 18.62 -3.58 -36.43
C PRO A 798 17.85 -4.90 -36.54
N LEU A 799 17.27 -5.35 -35.43
CA LEU A 799 16.44 -6.55 -35.40
C LEU A 799 15.11 -6.28 -36.12
N PRO A 800 14.56 -7.25 -36.87
CA PRO A 800 13.25 -7.09 -37.51
C PRO A 800 12.14 -6.95 -36.47
N LEU A 801 11.08 -6.19 -36.78
CA LEU A 801 9.91 -5.98 -35.89
C LEU A 801 9.27 -7.28 -35.39
N SER A 802 9.38 -8.38 -36.15
CA SER A 802 8.89 -9.70 -35.76
C SER A 802 9.56 -10.28 -34.50
N ASP A 803 10.72 -9.75 -34.12
CA ASP A 803 11.48 -10.18 -32.95
C ASP A 803 11.03 -9.51 -31.66
N PHE A 804 10.13 -8.54 -31.77
CA PHE A 804 9.57 -7.83 -30.64
C PHE A 804 8.10 -8.23 -30.49
N TYR A 805 7.62 -8.24 -29.24
CA TYR A 805 6.21 -8.08 -28.97
C TYR A 805 6.00 -6.65 -28.47
N PHE A 806 4.89 -6.03 -28.83
CA PHE A 806 4.50 -4.72 -28.31
C PHE A 806 2.99 -4.52 -28.43
N PHE A 807 2.38 -3.85 -27.45
CA PHE A 807 0.96 -3.52 -27.43
C PHE A 807 0.69 -2.25 -26.60
N ASP A 808 -0.27 -1.44 -27.03
CA ASP A 808 -0.77 -0.31 -26.25
C ASP A 808 -1.64 -0.83 -25.08
N TYR A 809 -1.55 -0.19 -23.92
CA TYR A 809 -2.45 -0.44 -22.80
C TYR A 809 -3.05 0.88 -22.27
N PRO A 810 -4.35 0.90 -21.91
CA PRO A 810 -4.98 2.09 -21.36
C PRO A 810 -4.60 2.29 -19.89
N ILE A 811 -4.47 3.55 -19.48
CA ILE A 811 -4.33 3.95 -18.08
C ILE A 811 -5.64 4.59 -17.65
N TYR A 812 -6.38 3.85 -16.80
CA TYR A 812 -7.67 4.28 -16.29
C TYR A 812 -7.51 5.23 -15.12
N ASN A 813 -8.39 6.22 -15.07
CA ASN A 813 -8.62 7.01 -13.87
C ASN A 813 -10.08 6.90 -13.43
N GLY A 814 -10.33 7.10 -12.14
CA GLY A 814 -11.71 7.14 -11.66
C GLY A 814 -11.85 7.39 -10.17
N ILE A 815 -13.11 7.47 -9.74
CA ILE A 815 -13.50 7.58 -8.34
C ILE A 815 -14.80 6.83 -8.11
N ARG A 816 -14.88 6.11 -6.98
CA ARG A 816 -16.09 5.42 -6.53
C ARG A 816 -16.76 6.21 -5.41
N LEU A 817 -17.95 6.74 -5.69
CA LEU A 817 -18.72 7.67 -4.85
C LEU A 817 -19.91 6.96 -4.20
N LEU A 818 -20.23 7.32 -2.95
CA LEU A 818 -21.39 6.76 -2.23
C LEU A 818 -22.67 7.32 -2.84
N SER A 819 -23.51 6.49 -3.45
CA SER A 819 -24.73 6.94 -4.14
C SER A 819 -25.98 6.83 -3.27
N LYS A 820 -26.07 5.80 -2.44
CA LYS A 820 -27.24 5.53 -1.59
C LYS A 820 -26.85 4.78 -0.32
N GLN A 821 -27.60 5.03 0.76
CA GLN A 821 -27.47 4.33 2.02
C GLN A 821 -28.84 4.04 2.62
N ASP A 822 -29.13 2.77 2.88
CA ASP A 822 -30.36 2.31 3.53
C ASP A 822 -30.06 1.80 4.94
N GLU A 823 -30.79 2.32 5.93
CA GLU A 823 -30.72 1.90 7.33
C GLU A 823 -31.97 1.13 7.73
N PHE A 824 -31.77 -0.08 8.23
CA PHE A 824 -32.81 -0.97 8.71
C PHE A 824 -32.64 -1.21 10.21
N ILE A 825 -33.73 -1.12 10.97
CA ILE A 825 -33.83 -1.59 12.34
C ILE A 825 -34.72 -2.82 12.36
N TYR A 826 -34.32 -3.85 13.10
CA TYR A 826 -35.04 -5.11 13.19
C TYR A 826 -35.77 -5.22 14.53
N ASP A 827 -36.81 -6.04 14.56
CA ASP A 827 -37.48 -6.43 15.79
C ASP A 827 -36.58 -7.29 16.69
N ALA A 828 -37.04 -7.58 17.92
CA ALA A 828 -36.28 -8.39 18.87
C ALA A 828 -35.98 -9.82 18.37
N ALA A 829 -36.76 -10.32 17.40
CA ALA A 829 -36.55 -11.61 16.75
C ALA A 829 -35.53 -11.54 15.60
N GLY A 830 -35.13 -10.34 15.16
CA GLY A 830 -34.19 -10.14 14.06
C GLY A 830 -34.72 -10.53 12.68
N VAL A 831 -36.04 -10.70 12.53
CA VAL A 831 -36.65 -11.24 11.31
C VAL A 831 -37.28 -10.14 10.46
N ASN A 832 -37.92 -9.16 11.10
CA ASN A 832 -38.70 -8.16 10.40
C ASN A 832 -37.91 -6.84 10.27
N PRO A 833 -37.32 -6.53 9.10
CA PRO A 833 -36.65 -5.25 8.89
C PRO A 833 -37.69 -4.13 8.76
N ILE A 834 -37.46 -3.04 9.48
CA ILE A 834 -38.11 -1.75 9.28
C ILE A 834 -37.06 -0.84 8.65
N LEU A 835 -37.28 -0.45 7.38
CA LEU A 835 -36.48 0.59 6.75
C LEU A 835 -36.76 1.91 7.47
N THR A 836 -35.79 2.40 8.23
CA THR A 836 -35.96 3.62 9.04
C THR A 836 -35.49 4.87 8.32
N LYS A 837 -34.55 4.70 7.38
CA LYS A 837 -33.95 5.82 6.65
C LYS A 837 -33.33 5.35 5.33
N THR A 838 -33.63 6.06 4.25
CA THR A 838 -32.89 5.98 2.99
C THR A 838 -32.25 7.33 2.74
N SER A 839 -30.94 7.37 2.45
CA SER A 839 -30.20 8.58 2.08
C SER A 839 -29.58 8.40 0.70
N GLU A 840 -29.96 9.22 -0.27
CA GLU A 840 -29.34 9.28 -1.59
C GLU A 840 -28.43 10.50 -1.69
N TYR A 841 -27.30 10.35 -2.36
CA TYR A 841 -26.24 11.34 -2.45
C TYR A 841 -25.94 11.65 -3.91
N TYR A 842 -25.85 12.94 -4.20
CA TYR A 842 -25.60 13.47 -5.53
C TYR A 842 -24.38 14.41 -5.47
N TYR A 843 -23.63 14.43 -6.56
CA TYR A 843 -22.32 15.07 -6.63
C TYR A 843 -22.25 16.08 -7.77
N ASN A 844 -21.48 17.15 -7.55
CA ASN A 844 -21.12 18.10 -8.60
C ASN A 844 -19.92 17.60 -9.43
N SER A 845 -19.47 18.39 -10.41
CA SER A 845 -18.35 18.05 -11.30
C SER A 845 -16.99 17.91 -10.61
N ASN A 846 -16.85 18.40 -9.37
CA ASN A 846 -15.64 18.28 -8.54
C ASN A 846 -15.78 17.21 -7.46
N PHE A 847 -16.77 16.32 -7.59
CA PHE A 847 -17.02 15.19 -6.69
C PHE A 847 -17.41 15.59 -5.26
N GLN A 848 -17.89 16.82 -5.05
CA GLN A 848 -18.43 17.28 -3.76
C GLN A 848 -19.90 16.91 -3.66
N THR A 849 -20.35 16.43 -2.49
CA THR A 849 -21.76 16.08 -2.25
C THR A 849 -22.61 17.35 -2.20
N ASN A 850 -23.28 17.70 -3.29
CA ASN A 850 -24.06 18.94 -3.40
C ASN A 850 -25.56 18.75 -3.16
N ARG A 851 -26.05 17.50 -3.09
CA ARG A 851 -27.44 17.21 -2.76
C ARG A 851 -27.59 15.86 -2.04
N ILE A 852 -28.41 15.86 -0.99
CA ILE A 852 -28.73 14.67 -0.18
C ILE A 852 -30.25 14.57 -0.07
N VAL A 853 -30.82 13.42 -0.44
CA VAL A 853 -32.27 13.14 -0.29
C VAL A 853 -32.43 12.09 0.80
N GLN A 854 -33.13 12.41 1.88
CA GLN A 854 -33.35 11.52 3.02
C GLN A 854 -34.83 11.21 3.20
N MET A 855 -35.24 9.96 2.98
CA MET A 855 -36.57 9.50 3.35
C MET A 855 -36.64 9.30 4.87
N GLN A 856 -37.57 9.99 5.55
CA GLN A 856 -37.78 9.86 6.99
C GLN A 856 -38.81 8.78 7.34
N SER A 857 -38.85 8.39 8.62
CA SER A 857 -39.78 7.37 9.13
C SER A 857 -41.25 7.75 9.04
N ASP A 858 -41.58 9.04 8.88
CA ASP A 858 -42.93 9.54 8.64
C ASP A 858 -43.34 9.53 7.16
N GLY A 859 -42.47 9.02 6.29
CA GLY A 859 -42.66 8.95 4.84
C GLY A 859 -42.40 10.25 4.09
N LYS A 860 -41.93 11.32 4.77
CA LYS A 860 -41.55 12.57 4.11
C LYS A 860 -40.09 12.55 3.68
N GLU A 861 -39.84 13.11 2.50
CA GLU A 861 -38.49 13.36 2.02
C GLU A 861 -37.93 14.65 2.63
N LYS A 862 -36.75 14.55 3.26
CA LYS A 862 -35.91 15.69 3.58
C LYS A 862 -34.82 15.83 2.53
N ILE A 863 -34.86 16.90 1.75
CA ILE A 863 -33.83 17.18 0.75
C ILE A 863 -32.92 18.25 1.32
N THR A 864 -31.60 18.09 1.24
CA THR A 864 -30.61 19.12 1.56
C THR A 864 -29.75 19.36 0.33
N GLU A 865 -29.66 20.61 -0.12
CA GLU A 865 -28.85 21.04 -1.26
C GLU A 865 -27.81 22.04 -0.78
N ILE A 866 -26.58 21.91 -1.28
CA ILE A 866 -25.41 22.70 -0.90
C ILE A 866 -24.78 23.23 -2.18
N ASN A 867 -24.71 24.56 -2.32
CA ASN A 867 -24.01 25.19 -3.43
C ASN A 867 -22.59 25.55 -2.99
N PHE A 868 -21.60 24.86 -3.54
CA PHE A 868 -20.19 25.18 -3.38
C PHE A 868 -19.74 26.24 -4.38
N THR A 869 -18.47 26.65 -4.32
CA THR A 869 -17.86 27.63 -5.24
C THR A 869 -18.11 27.28 -6.71
N VAL A 870 -17.95 26.01 -7.10
CA VAL A 870 -18.15 25.57 -8.50
C VAL A 870 -19.62 25.65 -8.93
N ASP A 871 -20.55 25.24 -8.07
CA ASP A 871 -21.99 25.33 -8.34
C ASP A 871 -22.40 26.80 -8.47
N LYS A 872 -21.86 27.66 -7.59
CA LYS A 872 -22.11 29.09 -7.63
C LYS A 872 -21.53 29.75 -8.88
N LEU A 873 -20.36 29.32 -9.35
CA LEU A 873 -19.73 29.82 -10.57
C LEU A 873 -20.58 29.47 -11.80
N GLN A 874 -21.18 28.29 -11.85
CA GLN A 874 -22.09 27.90 -12.92
C GLN A 874 -23.39 28.72 -12.91
N GLN A 875 -23.94 28.99 -11.72
CA GLN A 875 -25.17 29.78 -11.55
C GLN A 875 -24.97 31.27 -11.83
N ASP A 876 -23.82 31.82 -11.44
CA ASP A 876 -23.47 33.23 -11.62
C ASP A 876 -22.03 33.39 -12.11
N PRO A 877 -21.77 33.12 -13.41
CA PRO A 877 -20.43 33.19 -13.98
C PRO A 877 -19.83 34.60 -13.95
N SER A 878 -20.63 35.64 -13.69
CA SER A 878 -20.18 37.04 -13.62
C SER A 878 -19.71 37.48 -12.24
N ASN A 879 -19.88 36.63 -11.21
CA ASN A 879 -19.49 36.97 -9.85
C ASN A 879 -17.96 36.95 -9.69
N VAL A 880 -17.36 38.14 -9.59
CA VAL A 880 -15.90 38.31 -9.51
C VAL A 880 -15.30 37.57 -8.31
N ILE A 881 -15.95 37.63 -7.14
CA ILE A 881 -15.44 36.94 -5.93
C ILE A 881 -15.43 35.42 -6.14
N VAL A 882 -16.48 34.86 -6.75
CA VAL A 882 -16.56 33.43 -7.05
C VAL A 882 -15.51 33.02 -8.08
N GLN A 883 -15.28 33.83 -9.12
CA GLN A 883 -14.21 33.61 -10.11
C GLN A 883 -12.82 33.62 -9.45
N GLU A 884 -12.56 34.59 -8.57
CA GLU A 884 -11.30 34.72 -7.85
C GLU A 884 -11.06 33.52 -6.91
N MET A 885 -12.07 33.12 -6.13
CA MET A 885 -12.02 31.95 -5.25
C MET A 885 -11.82 30.65 -6.05
N PHE A 886 -12.53 30.47 -7.17
CA PHE A 886 -12.36 29.33 -8.05
C PHE A 886 -10.95 29.28 -8.66
N GLY A 887 -10.43 30.42 -9.14
CA GLY A 887 -9.08 30.53 -9.70
C GLY A 887 -7.97 30.21 -8.68
N LYS A 888 -8.28 30.30 -7.39
CA LYS A 888 -7.41 29.93 -6.26
C LYS A 888 -7.65 28.50 -5.74
N ASN A 889 -8.47 27.71 -6.43
CA ASN A 889 -8.87 26.36 -6.02
C ASN A 889 -9.62 26.30 -4.66
N MET A 890 -10.27 27.39 -4.24
CA MET A 890 -11.09 27.43 -3.02
C MET A 890 -12.47 26.81 -3.30
N LEU A 891 -12.53 25.50 -3.51
CA LEU A 891 -13.70 24.79 -4.00
C LEU A 891 -14.71 24.44 -2.89
N ASN A 892 -14.26 24.26 -1.66
CA ASN A 892 -15.11 23.84 -0.52
C ASN A 892 -15.89 24.97 0.18
N SER A 893 -15.84 26.20 -0.34
CA SER A 893 -16.60 27.32 0.26
C SER A 893 -18.09 27.16 -0.03
N ILE A 894 -18.92 27.25 1.02
CA ILE A 894 -20.38 27.07 0.93
C ILE A 894 -21.05 28.43 0.75
N PHE A 895 -21.64 28.67 -0.42
CA PHE A 895 -22.37 29.91 -0.72
C PHE A 895 -23.84 29.85 -0.32
N GLU A 896 -24.42 28.65 -0.34
CA GLU A 896 -25.83 28.46 -0.02
C GLU A 896 -26.10 27.05 0.47
N THR A 897 -27.00 26.89 1.43
CA THR A 897 -27.56 25.61 1.84
C THR A 897 -29.06 25.76 1.96
N GLN A 898 -29.82 24.85 1.34
CA GLN A 898 -31.27 24.82 1.47
C GLN A 898 -31.74 23.44 1.85
N SER A 899 -32.83 23.37 2.61
CA SER A 899 -33.43 22.12 3.02
C SER A 899 -34.94 22.16 2.87
N PHE A 900 -35.50 21.10 2.32
CA PHE A 900 -36.93 20.89 2.11
C PHE A 900 -37.39 19.70 2.95
N LEU A 901 -38.63 19.70 3.42
CA LEU A 901 -39.30 18.57 4.06
C LEU A 901 -40.68 18.36 3.45
N GLY A 902 -40.90 17.23 2.78
CA GLY A 902 -42.14 16.95 2.06
C GLY A 902 -42.43 17.95 0.95
N GLY A 903 -41.39 18.49 0.31
CA GLY A 903 -41.47 19.52 -0.74
C GLY A 903 -41.51 20.96 -0.23
N GLU A 904 -41.79 21.19 1.04
CA GLU A 904 -41.83 22.51 1.66
C GLU A 904 -40.43 22.96 2.08
N LEU A 905 -40.04 24.20 1.77
CA LEU A 905 -38.77 24.75 2.23
C LEU A 905 -38.81 24.93 3.76
N ILE A 906 -37.86 24.33 4.49
CA ILE A 906 -37.77 24.42 5.95
C ILE A 906 -36.57 25.22 6.44
N ASN A 907 -35.53 25.34 5.61
CA ASN A 907 -34.36 26.16 5.92
C ASN A 907 -33.69 26.59 4.63
N ARG A 908 -33.22 27.83 4.57
CA ARG A 908 -32.33 28.31 3.51
C ARG A 908 -31.38 29.34 4.09
N THR A 909 -30.09 29.05 4.01
CA THR A 909 -29.02 29.92 4.45
C THR A 909 -28.13 30.28 3.27
N LYS A 910 -27.65 31.52 3.25
CA LYS A 910 -26.74 32.05 2.24
C LYS A 910 -25.54 32.69 2.92
N THR A 911 -24.36 32.37 2.44
CA THR A 911 -23.11 33.01 2.85
C THR A 911 -22.62 33.89 1.71
N ASN A 912 -22.54 35.19 1.96
CA ASN A 912 -21.90 36.11 1.03
C ASN A 912 -20.43 36.24 1.43
N TYR A 913 -19.53 36.10 0.47
CA TYR A 913 -18.09 36.24 0.67
C TYR A 913 -17.62 37.58 0.10
N THR A 914 -16.61 38.14 0.73
CA THR A 914 -15.91 39.32 0.24
C THR A 914 -14.40 39.15 0.39
N ASN A 915 -13.65 40.03 -0.27
CA ASN A 915 -12.20 40.05 -0.23
C ASN A 915 -11.75 41.24 0.65
N TYR A 916 -11.44 40.99 1.92
CA TYR A 916 -11.16 42.04 2.91
C TYR A 916 -9.79 42.71 2.73
N THR A 917 -8.81 41.96 2.22
CA THR A 917 -7.44 42.43 1.89
C THR A 917 -6.94 41.66 0.68
N MET A 918 -5.78 42.00 0.11
CA MET A 918 -5.21 41.27 -1.04
C MET A 918 -5.00 39.78 -0.69
N ASN A 919 -6.00 38.93 -0.99
CA ASN A 919 -6.11 37.47 -0.78
C ASN A 919 -6.93 36.97 0.44
N LEU A 920 -7.59 37.83 1.21
CA LEU A 920 -8.41 37.38 2.36
C LEU A 920 -9.89 37.22 1.98
N TYR A 921 -10.25 36.04 1.49
CA TYR A 921 -11.64 35.66 1.21
C TYR A 921 -12.29 35.05 2.45
N ALA A 922 -13.28 35.73 2.99
CA ALA A 922 -13.99 35.31 4.18
C ALA A 922 -15.49 35.67 4.08
N PRO A 923 -16.35 35.01 4.88
CA PRO A 923 -17.76 35.39 4.98
C PRO A 923 -17.91 36.86 5.38
N GLU A 924 -18.62 37.63 4.57
CA GLU A 924 -19.08 38.98 4.92
C GLU A 924 -20.35 38.92 5.75
N ARG A 925 -21.30 38.08 5.34
CA ARG A 925 -22.57 37.92 6.02
C ARG A 925 -23.17 36.54 5.79
N VAL A 926 -23.78 36.02 6.82
CA VAL A 926 -24.62 34.82 6.78
C VAL A 926 -26.06 35.25 6.97
N GLU A 927 -26.89 34.96 5.97
CA GLU A 927 -28.30 35.31 5.94
C GLU A 927 -29.13 34.03 5.96
N GLU A 928 -30.23 34.05 6.70
CA GLU A 928 -31.25 33.00 6.69
C GLU A 928 -32.54 33.57 6.12
N LEU A 929 -33.22 32.79 5.28
CA LEU A 929 -34.52 33.18 4.77
C LEU A 929 -35.57 32.98 5.87
N ASP A 930 -36.19 34.06 6.32
CA ASP A 930 -37.46 33.97 7.03
C ASP A 930 -38.52 33.53 6.03
N ILE A 931 -38.80 32.22 6.06
CA ILE A 931 -39.72 31.55 5.13
C ILE A 931 -41.13 32.15 5.22
N SER A 932 -41.56 32.58 6.41
CA SER A 932 -42.92 33.09 6.62
C SER A 932 -43.16 34.44 5.93
N ASN A 933 -42.13 35.27 5.89
CA ASN A 933 -42.18 36.62 5.33
C ASN A 933 -41.44 36.75 3.99
N ASN A 934 -40.84 35.65 3.49
CA ASN A 934 -40.00 35.60 2.31
C ASN A 934 -38.92 36.70 2.28
N ARG A 935 -38.25 36.88 3.41
CA ARG A 935 -37.25 37.95 3.61
C ARG A 935 -35.96 37.37 4.14
N TRP A 936 -34.84 37.77 3.55
CA TRP A 936 -33.53 37.46 4.10
C TRP A 936 -33.29 38.25 5.38
N VAL A 937 -32.93 37.53 6.43
CA VAL A 937 -32.56 38.05 7.73
C VAL A 937 -31.08 37.75 7.95
N THR A 938 -30.30 38.78 8.24
CA THR A 938 -28.88 38.62 8.56
C THR A 938 -28.75 37.97 9.94
N LEU A 939 -28.23 36.75 9.99
CA LEU A 939 -27.90 36.05 11.23
C LEU A 939 -26.58 36.55 11.80
N ILE A 940 -25.59 36.67 10.92
CA ILE A 940 -24.24 37.12 11.26
C ILE A 940 -23.79 38.13 10.21
N ASP A 941 -23.36 39.31 10.66
CA ASP A 941 -22.67 40.32 9.84
C ASP A 941 -21.23 40.46 10.35
N TYR A 942 -20.25 40.09 9.53
CA TYR A 942 -18.83 40.17 9.89
C TYR A 942 -18.27 41.52 9.48
N SER A 943 -18.21 42.44 10.44
CA SER A 943 -17.74 43.81 10.20
C SER A 943 -16.24 43.89 9.91
N SER A 944 -15.41 43.04 10.55
CA SER A 944 -13.97 43.02 10.31
C SER A 944 -13.29 41.72 10.74
N TYR A 945 -12.17 41.44 10.09
CA TYR A 945 -11.27 40.33 10.41
C TYR A 945 -9.90 40.88 10.78
N ASN A 946 -9.19 40.17 11.68
CA ASN A 946 -7.76 40.42 11.87
C ASN A 946 -6.97 39.88 10.67
N LYS A 947 -5.64 40.05 10.71
CA LYS A 947 -4.75 39.57 9.66
C LYS A 947 -4.79 38.05 9.47
N ARG A 948 -5.37 37.28 10.40
CA ARG A 948 -5.41 35.80 10.42
C ARG A 948 -6.79 35.23 10.12
N LYS A 949 -7.66 35.97 9.42
CA LYS A 949 -9.01 35.51 9.07
C LYS A 949 -9.88 35.21 10.31
N GLN A 950 -9.53 35.73 11.48
CA GLN A 950 -10.36 35.61 12.67
C GLN A 950 -11.23 36.86 12.83
N PRO A 951 -12.54 36.71 13.13
CA PRO A 951 -13.42 37.85 13.32
C PRO A 951 -12.96 38.75 14.47
N GLN A 952 -12.78 40.05 14.20
CA GLN A 952 -12.51 41.07 15.22
C GLN A 952 -13.79 41.75 15.69
N SER A 953 -14.75 41.94 14.79
CA SER A 953 -16.05 42.44 15.13
C SER A 953 -17.12 41.86 14.23
N TYR A 954 -18.26 41.52 14.82
CA TYR A 954 -19.40 40.97 14.12
C TYR A 954 -20.70 41.28 14.86
N ILE A 955 -21.82 41.13 14.16
CA ILE A 955 -23.16 41.30 14.70
C ILE A 955 -23.87 39.96 14.61
N ILE A 956 -24.22 39.35 15.73
CA ILE A 956 -25.08 38.14 15.76
C ILE A 956 -26.44 38.54 16.31
N ASN A 957 -27.52 38.29 15.55
CA ASN A 957 -28.89 38.57 15.97
C ASN A 957 -29.10 40.01 16.52
N GLY A 958 -28.43 41.00 15.91
CA GLY A 958 -28.47 42.41 16.32
C GLY A 958 -27.55 42.80 17.49
N VAL A 959 -26.82 41.85 18.08
CA VAL A 959 -25.86 42.11 19.16
C VAL A 959 -24.47 42.36 18.56
N ASN A 960 -23.98 43.60 18.70
CA ASN A 960 -22.60 43.93 18.36
C ASN A 960 -21.65 43.20 19.30
N THR A 961 -20.72 42.44 18.72
CA THR A 961 -19.70 41.69 19.45
C THR A 961 -18.33 42.04 18.91
N VAL A 962 -17.43 42.41 19.82
CA VAL A 962 -16.01 42.65 19.54
C VAL A 962 -15.20 41.55 20.21
N VAL A 963 -14.23 41.00 19.48
CA VAL A 963 -13.25 40.07 20.03
C VAL A 963 -11.88 40.74 19.96
N LEU A 964 -11.26 40.91 21.12
CA LEU A 964 -9.86 41.29 21.19
C LEU A 964 -9.03 40.02 21.20
N TRP A 965 -8.05 39.97 20.30
CA TRP A 965 -7.13 38.86 20.16
C TRP A 965 -5.80 39.21 20.81
N GLY A 966 -5.14 38.20 21.36
CA GLY A 966 -3.82 38.31 21.96
C GLY A 966 -2.94 37.13 21.58
N TYR A 967 -1.73 37.09 22.14
CA TYR A 967 -0.72 36.05 21.85
C TYR A 967 -0.40 35.97 20.35
N SER A 968 -0.09 37.13 19.77
CA SER A 968 0.10 37.32 18.33
C SER A 968 -1.13 36.88 17.52
N ASP A 969 -2.34 37.35 17.84
CA ASP A 969 -3.58 36.98 17.15
C ASP A 969 -3.85 35.46 17.14
N GLN A 970 -3.56 34.74 18.23
CA GLN A 970 -3.84 33.30 18.34
C GLN A 970 -5.11 33.02 19.13
N TYR A 971 -5.27 33.67 20.28
CA TYR A 971 -6.33 33.37 21.22
C TYR A 971 -7.17 34.62 21.53
N PRO A 972 -8.49 34.48 21.71
CA PRO A 972 -9.34 35.61 22.10
C PRO A 972 -9.05 35.96 23.56
N VAL A 973 -8.53 37.14 23.84
CA VAL A 973 -8.25 37.59 25.22
C VAL A 973 -9.43 38.34 25.85
N ALA A 974 -10.35 38.85 25.02
CA ALA A 974 -11.65 39.33 25.47
C ALA A 974 -12.75 39.18 24.43
N LYS A 975 -13.95 38.88 24.90
CA LYS A 975 -15.20 38.94 24.14
C LYS A 975 -16.07 40.04 24.77
N ILE A 976 -16.50 41.00 23.96
CA ILE A 976 -17.20 42.21 24.39
C ILE A 976 -18.51 42.30 23.62
N GLU A 977 -19.62 42.02 24.28
CA GLU A 977 -20.96 42.07 23.69
C GLU A 977 -21.64 43.41 24.03
N ASN A 978 -22.53 43.89 23.16
CA ASN A 978 -23.16 45.21 23.20
C ASN A 978 -22.18 46.40 23.08
N ALA A 979 -21.13 46.24 22.27
CA ALA A 979 -20.16 47.29 21.98
C ALA A 979 -19.69 47.24 20.53
N THR A 980 -19.45 48.41 19.93
CA THR A 980 -18.77 48.53 18.64
C THR A 980 -17.25 48.58 18.81
N TYR A 981 -16.50 48.22 17.76
CA TYR A 981 -15.04 48.27 17.78
C TYR A 981 -14.52 49.69 18.07
N ALA A 982 -15.20 50.72 17.55
CA ALA A 982 -14.84 52.12 17.80
C ALA A 982 -15.01 52.52 19.28
N GLU A 983 -16.07 52.08 19.95
CA GLU A 983 -16.27 52.31 21.39
C GLU A 983 -15.19 51.62 22.22
N VAL A 984 -14.81 50.40 21.85
CA VAL A 984 -13.70 49.67 22.49
C VAL A 984 -12.38 50.43 22.33
N LEU A 985 -12.06 50.92 21.12
CA LEU A 985 -10.86 51.72 20.89
C LEU A 985 -10.85 53.02 21.71
N LEU A 986 -11.98 53.72 21.79
CA LEU A 986 -12.12 54.91 22.63
C LEU A 986 -11.94 54.59 24.10
N ALA A 987 -12.53 53.50 24.59
CA ALA A 987 -12.38 53.05 25.98
C ALA A 987 -10.94 52.68 26.33
N LEU A 988 -10.15 52.22 25.37
CA LEU A 988 -8.71 51.95 25.52
C LEU A 988 -7.83 53.21 25.44
N GLY A 989 -8.40 54.38 25.17
CA GLY A 989 -7.71 55.69 25.14
C GLY A 989 -7.65 56.36 23.76
N GLY A 990 -8.23 55.74 22.73
CA GLY A 990 -8.28 56.27 21.36
C GLY A 990 -6.91 56.36 20.66
N GLY A 991 -6.95 56.66 19.36
CA GLY A 991 -5.76 56.96 18.55
C GLY A 991 -4.62 55.91 18.69
N SER A 992 -3.39 56.40 18.78
CA SER A 992 -2.20 55.54 18.96
C SER A 992 -2.13 54.85 20.32
N VAL A 993 -2.80 55.38 21.35
CA VAL A 993 -2.80 54.79 22.71
C VAL A 993 -3.54 53.46 22.71
N ALA A 994 -4.72 53.41 22.10
CA ALA A 994 -5.48 52.17 21.95
C ALA A 994 -4.72 51.14 21.11
N THR A 995 -4.12 51.58 19.98
CA THR A 995 -3.30 50.72 19.12
C THR A 995 -2.11 50.12 19.88
N ASN A 996 -1.41 50.91 20.70
CA ASN A 996 -0.29 50.42 21.50
C ASN A 996 -0.71 49.35 22.52
N LYS A 997 -1.89 49.52 23.16
CA LYS A 997 -2.43 48.51 24.09
C LYS A 997 -2.85 47.22 23.38
N ILE A 998 -3.51 47.33 22.22
CA ILE A 998 -3.85 46.15 21.40
C ILE A 998 -2.59 45.45 20.93
N ASN A 999 -1.57 46.19 20.49
CA ASN A 999 -0.28 45.61 20.12
C ASN A 999 0.41 44.91 21.30
N ALA A 1000 0.28 45.44 22.53
CA ALA A 1000 0.80 44.79 23.73
C ALA A 1000 0.09 43.46 24.02
N LEU A 1001 -1.24 43.40 23.86
CA LEU A 1001 -2.01 42.15 23.94
C LEU A 1001 -1.54 41.12 22.91
N ASN A 1002 -1.16 41.60 21.73
CA ASN A 1002 -0.66 40.78 20.62
C ASN A 1002 0.83 40.44 20.70
N SER A 1003 1.53 40.80 21.78
CA SER A 1003 2.89 40.29 22.01
C SER A 1003 2.89 38.76 22.17
N THR A 1004 3.96 38.12 21.73
CA THR A 1004 4.12 36.65 21.74
C THR A 1004 4.01 36.05 23.14
N ASP A 1005 4.50 36.80 24.13
CA ASP A 1005 4.58 36.46 25.55
C ASP A 1005 3.83 37.50 26.40
N VAL A 1006 2.62 37.86 25.97
CA VAL A 1006 1.77 38.77 26.76
C VAL A 1006 1.54 38.17 28.15
N SER A 1007 1.78 38.96 29.19
CA SER A 1007 1.54 38.53 30.58
C SER A 1007 0.05 38.62 30.92
N ASP A 1008 -0.42 37.70 31.78
CA ASP A 1008 -1.77 37.73 32.34
C ASP A 1008 -2.08 39.09 33.01
N GLU A 1009 -1.07 39.74 33.60
CA GLU A 1009 -1.18 41.10 34.14
C GLU A 1009 -1.43 42.15 33.06
N THR A 1010 -0.77 42.06 31.91
CA THR A 1010 -0.99 42.98 30.77
C THR A 1010 -2.41 42.82 30.22
N ILE A 1011 -2.88 41.58 30.08
CA ILE A 1011 -4.25 41.28 29.64
C ILE A 1011 -5.23 41.87 30.64
N LYS A 1012 -5.09 41.51 31.93
CA LYS A 1012 -5.96 41.97 33.00
C LYS A 1012 -6.04 43.51 33.06
N ASN A 1013 -4.90 44.18 33.11
CA ASN A 1013 -4.85 45.65 33.17
C ASN A 1013 -5.51 46.30 31.95
N THR A 1014 -5.40 45.70 30.77
CA THR A 1014 -6.04 46.23 29.56
C THR A 1014 -7.56 46.01 29.59
N ILE A 1015 -8.03 44.85 30.04
CA ILE A 1015 -9.47 44.56 30.14
C ILE A 1015 -10.12 45.33 31.29
N ASP A 1016 -9.43 45.55 32.40
CA ASP A 1016 -9.94 46.34 33.53
C ASP A 1016 -10.23 47.79 33.12
N LEU A 1017 -9.49 48.35 32.16
CA LEU A 1017 -9.83 49.66 31.58
C LEU A 1017 -11.17 49.65 30.87
N LEU A 1018 -11.53 48.56 30.20
CA LEU A 1018 -12.82 48.41 29.53
C LEU A 1018 -13.94 48.25 30.55
N ARG A 1019 -13.76 47.38 31.55
CA ARG A 1019 -14.76 47.10 32.60
C ARG A 1019 -15.07 48.34 33.44
N ASN A 1020 -14.06 49.17 33.71
CA ASN A 1020 -14.21 50.39 34.51
C ASN A 1020 -14.57 51.64 33.69
N ASN A 1021 -14.71 51.52 32.37
CA ASN A 1021 -15.05 52.66 31.51
C ASN A 1021 -16.54 53.02 31.61
N THR A 1022 -16.85 54.28 31.88
CA THR A 1022 -18.23 54.77 31.99
C THR A 1022 -19.01 54.68 30.68
N GLY A 1023 -18.34 54.74 29.52
CA GLY A 1023 -18.92 54.53 28.20
C GLY A 1023 -19.23 53.06 27.86
N MET A 1024 -18.68 52.11 28.64
CA MET A 1024 -18.86 50.67 28.40
C MET A 1024 -19.83 49.97 29.37
N GLN A 1025 -20.61 50.71 30.17
CA GLN A 1025 -21.47 50.13 31.22
C GLN A 1025 -22.54 49.15 30.71
N LYS A 1026 -22.91 49.23 29.42
CA LYS A 1026 -23.88 48.30 28.81
C LYS A 1026 -23.22 47.06 28.20
N ALA A 1027 -21.88 47.04 28.11
CA ALA A 1027 -21.16 45.95 27.49
C ALA A 1027 -20.96 44.79 28.46
N GLN A 1028 -21.14 43.56 27.95
CA GLN A 1028 -20.82 42.35 28.68
C GLN A 1028 -19.43 41.91 28.27
N ILE A 1029 -18.48 41.96 29.21
CA ILE A 1029 -17.07 41.72 28.94
C ILE A 1029 -16.68 40.38 29.58
N SER A 1030 -16.28 39.42 28.76
CA SER A 1030 -15.57 38.23 29.21
C SER A 1030 -14.11 38.34 28.81
N SER A 1031 -13.21 37.84 29.65
CA SER A 1031 -11.77 37.83 29.39
C SER A 1031 -11.16 36.48 29.65
N TYR A 1032 -10.08 36.19 28.96
CA TYR A 1032 -9.48 34.87 28.93
C TYR A 1032 -7.95 35.01 28.95
N THR A 1033 -7.28 34.16 29.73
CA THR A 1033 -5.83 33.97 29.62
C THR A 1033 -5.52 32.57 29.14
N TYR A 1034 -4.39 32.39 28.48
CA TYR A 1034 -3.99 31.13 27.89
C TYR A 1034 -2.55 30.81 28.25
N ARG A 1035 -2.28 29.52 28.35
CA ARG A 1035 -0.94 28.96 28.17
C ARG A 1035 -0.84 28.53 26.71
N PRO A 1036 -0.13 29.28 25.85
CA PRO A 1036 -0.07 28.98 24.42
C PRO A 1036 0.30 27.53 24.14
N LEU A 1037 -0.37 26.93 23.17
CA LEU A 1037 -0.25 25.52 22.77
C LEU A 1037 -0.80 24.49 23.75
N VAL A 1038 -1.19 24.89 24.97
CA VAL A 1038 -1.83 24.01 25.97
C VAL A 1038 -3.34 24.25 26.02
N GLY A 1039 -3.75 25.50 26.26
CA GLY A 1039 -5.15 25.85 26.39
C GLY A 1039 -5.40 27.08 27.25
N MET A 1040 -6.68 27.37 27.48
CA MET A 1040 -7.12 28.47 28.35
C MET A 1040 -6.71 28.18 29.79
N THR A 1041 -6.12 29.14 30.50
CA THR A 1041 -5.70 29.04 31.91
C THR A 1041 -6.68 29.72 32.85
N SER A 1042 -7.37 30.76 32.39
CA SER A 1042 -8.44 31.39 33.16
C SER A 1042 -9.52 31.98 32.25
N MET A 1043 -10.75 32.05 32.77
CA MET A 1043 -11.87 32.76 32.17
C MET A 1043 -12.53 33.62 33.24
N THR A 1044 -12.63 34.92 33.00
CA THR A 1044 -13.42 35.85 33.82
C THR A 1044 -14.70 36.21 33.10
N ASP A 1045 -15.85 35.91 33.72
CA ASP A 1045 -17.17 36.15 33.15
C ASP A 1045 -17.56 37.66 33.18
N PRO A 1046 -18.75 38.04 32.64
CA PRO A 1046 -19.22 39.43 32.71
C PRO A 1046 -19.49 39.94 34.13
N ARG A 1047 -19.66 39.05 35.12
CA ARG A 1047 -19.86 39.41 36.54
C ARG A 1047 -18.54 39.64 37.27
N GLY A 1048 -17.40 39.34 36.64
CA GLY A 1048 -16.07 39.48 37.23
C GLY A 1048 -15.62 38.26 38.02
N ILE A 1049 -16.31 37.12 37.90
CA ILE A 1049 -15.92 35.87 38.56
C ILE A 1049 -14.98 35.11 37.64
N THR A 1050 -13.83 34.68 38.18
CA THR A 1050 -12.80 33.95 37.42
C THR A 1050 -12.85 32.46 37.72
N GLU A 1051 -12.83 31.65 36.67
CA GLU A 1051 -12.56 30.21 36.72
C GLU A 1051 -11.13 29.95 36.24
N TYR A 1052 -10.45 28.97 36.84
CA TYR A 1052 -9.10 28.54 36.45
C TYR A 1052 -9.11 27.13 35.86
N TYR A 1053 -8.18 26.86 34.95
CA TYR A 1053 -8.14 25.64 34.15
C TYR A 1053 -6.74 25.00 34.26
N GLU A 1054 -6.68 23.79 34.82
CA GLU A 1054 -5.45 23.01 34.93
C GLU A 1054 -5.39 21.89 33.90
N TYR A 1055 -4.18 21.49 33.49
CA TYR A 1055 -3.95 20.47 32.47
C TYR A 1055 -3.00 19.37 32.95
N ASP A 1056 -3.20 18.14 32.47
CA ASP A 1056 -2.23 17.05 32.61
C ASP A 1056 -1.04 17.23 31.64
N GLY A 1057 -0.03 16.35 31.63
CA GLY A 1057 1.13 16.54 30.75
C GLY A 1057 0.96 16.02 29.32
N PHE A 1058 -0.20 15.44 29.01
CA PHE A 1058 -0.70 15.36 27.63
C PHE A 1058 -1.36 16.66 27.18
N GLN A 1059 -1.37 17.71 28.02
CA GLN A 1059 -2.00 19.00 27.76
C GLN A 1059 -3.52 18.89 27.60
N ARG A 1060 -4.14 17.92 28.28
CA ARG A 1060 -5.59 17.75 28.32
C ARG A 1060 -6.14 18.36 29.60
N LEU A 1061 -7.33 18.96 29.53
CA LEU A 1061 -7.97 19.61 30.67
C LEU A 1061 -8.16 18.62 31.83
N LYS A 1062 -7.59 18.89 32.99
CA LYS A 1062 -7.61 18.03 34.18
C LYS A 1062 -8.63 18.53 35.20
N ASP A 1063 -8.54 19.80 35.57
CA ASP A 1063 -9.40 20.42 36.58
C ASP A 1063 -9.91 21.79 36.09
N VAL A 1064 -11.14 22.12 36.45
CA VAL A 1064 -11.68 23.48 36.39
C VAL A 1064 -11.96 23.90 37.82
N LEU A 1065 -11.37 25.01 38.23
CA LEU A 1065 -11.42 25.55 39.59
C LEU A 1065 -12.27 26.83 39.61
N ASP A 1066 -12.93 27.11 40.74
CA ASP A 1066 -13.55 28.40 40.99
C ASP A 1066 -12.53 29.46 41.43
N PHE A 1067 -13.01 30.65 41.79
CA PHE A 1067 -12.18 31.78 42.22
C PHE A 1067 -11.54 31.58 43.61
N GLU A 1068 -11.93 30.55 44.35
CA GLU A 1068 -11.37 30.15 45.66
C GLU A 1068 -10.49 28.89 45.54
N ASP A 1069 -10.12 28.50 44.31
CA ASP A 1069 -9.35 27.29 43.97
C ASP A 1069 -10.05 25.96 44.31
N ASN A 1070 -11.37 25.97 44.51
CA ASN A 1070 -12.13 24.73 44.70
C ASN A 1070 -12.42 24.08 43.34
N VAL A 1071 -12.33 22.75 43.27
CA VAL A 1071 -12.62 21.99 42.05
C VAL A 1071 -14.12 22.03 41.72
N LEU A 1072 -14.47 22.71 40.63
CA LEU A 1072 -15.81 22.70 40.04
C LEU A 1072 -16.04 21.46 39.18
N LYS A 1073 -15.03 21.07 38.38
CA LYS A 1073 -15.06 19.91 37.51
C LYS A 1073 -13.70 19.22 37.50
N ASN A 1074 -13.70 17.90 37.63
CA ASN A 1074 -12.52 17.05 37.47
C ASN A 1074 -12.73 16.15 36.25
N TYR A 1075 -11.75 16.09 35.37
CA TYR A 1075 -11.76 15.26 34.17
C TYR A 1075 -10.74 14.13 34.33
N ARG A 1076 -11.24 12.90 34.23
CA ARG A 1076 -10.39 11.69 34.22
C ARG A 1076 -10.46 11.06 32.85
N TYR A 1077 -9.32 11.06 32.17
CA TYR A 1077 -9.21 10.43 30.86
C TYR A 1077 -8.98 8.95 31.03
N HIS A 1078 -10.02 8.18 30.73
CA HIS A 1078 -9.91 6.74 30.60
C HIS A 1078 -9.42 6.43 29.19
N TYR A 1079 -8.16 6.03 29.06
CA TYR A 1079 -7.77 5.26 27.89
C TYR A 1079 -8.45 3.91 28.04
N ARG A 1080 -9.43 3.65 27.18
CA ARG A 1080 -9.92 2.29 26.99
C ARG A 1080 -8.87 1.60 26.12
N PRO A 1081 -8.13 0.60 26.66
CA PRO A 1081 -7.11 -0.12 25.91
C PRO A 1081 -7.66 -0.64 24.56
#